data_AF-A0A068WLC2-F1
#
_entry.id   AF-A0A068WLC2-F1
#
_cell.length_a   1.000
_cell.length_b   1.000
_cell.length_c   1.000
_cell.angle_alpha   90.00
_cell.angle_beta   90.00
_cell.angle_gamma   90.00
#
_symmetry.space_group_name_H-M   'P 1'
#
loop_
_entity.id
_entity.type
_entity.pdbx_description
1 polymer ?
#
loop_
_entity_poly.entity_id
_entity_poly.type
_entity_poly.pdbx_seq_one_letter_code
_entity_poly.pdbx_strand_id
1 'polypeptide(L)'
;MTGINTTVSVKIIMHPSRRIAVICLFLAFILCIINHLNILGILGGPRITKEVGNRLSHFKSEDTYKPLMCSINGYMSPGCYQLKNSTLVVDFKHIKYWCEMEGYLNPTEDVFHISNGGAQSISPLTFKTHEPLGYYMGNRFSSKPEGKARILLVDAEHTIPISRQWDPRGHPYPIQIAQFGLACYSRYRTLQSWKPSPHAFPYQMVVDFKSQFASHLNCSSDNNHCSFGEKAGSVSYKLTGANLSHNLTALITKGANWPRGTRLVINVSLRLSTRRRAQIHFACTDTFGEGSVVIENDYWALGYSESVDLKVVFFQKHCRKVVLLQNLEMVLMKAVDSINREAKAKPILKSLLLDSKTHKLMVVDAVELRYPRQSIDGDGPGVVQELLLFVPIKNERVEEVGSLRHLLVNTEFERQRFMAAAEWLVQNQAQDGSWRISAKHVLTRDIYLKPGWCSAMGQGQGISLLVRASHVTGDEVFLKAAHRALGPFSRSVQLSQSSDEECGVRANFLGQSTLPWYEEYPAIPSVFVLNGFIYSLIGLYDLSKMTIVNKSNNSVTARASQLLEEGVGTLVRVLPLYDSGTGSFYDLRHLSLAHAFRLSPRIERLTLSKQGVVDTRSGTLQALLKAGPNRARWQYHQIHLLQLYQLAAVIAPQHANLWHIYFDRWLAYLWGFRSDHN
;
A
#
# COMPACT_ATOMS: atom_id res chain seq x y z
N MET A 1 32.77 -59.14 21.26
CA MET A 1 31.80 -60.24 21.35
C MET A 1 30.51 -59.75 20.71
N THR A 2 30.34 -59.98 19.40
CA THR A 2 29.66 -61.15 18.79
C THR A 2 28.16 -61.19 19.05
N GLY A 3 27.38 -60.92 17.98
CA GLY A 3 26.06 -61.52 17.70
C GLY A 3 24.91 -61.13 18.66
N ILE A 4 23.63 -61.13 18.30
CA ILE A 4 22.89 -61.88 17.29
C ILE A 4 21.64 -61.07 16.85
N ASN A 5 21.28 -61.26 15.57
CA ASN A 5 20.05 -60.87 14.89
C ASN A 5 18.76 -61.39 15.55
N THR A 6 17.66 -60.65 15.35
CA THR A 6 16.38 -61.25 14.94
C THR A 6 15.58 -60.31 14.05
N THR A 7 15.54 -60.64 12.77
CA THR A 7 14.62 -60.14 11.73
C THR A 7 13.29 -60.86 11.80
N VAL A 8 12.17 -60.16 11.57
CA VAL A 8 10.90 -60.76 11.14
C VAL A 8 10.43 -60.05 9.87
N SER A 9 10.26 -60.83 8.80
CA SER A 9 9.75 -60.40 7.50
C SER A 9 8.27 -60.78 7.37
N VAL A 10 7.43 -59.92 6.78
CA VAL A 10 6.07 -60.29 6.37
C VAL A 10 5.91 -60.12 4.86
N LYS A 11 5.45 -61.21 4.23
CA LYS A 11 5.31 -61.42 2.78
C LYS A 11 3.89 -61.02 2.36
N ILE A 12 3.75 -60.12 1.38
CA ILE A 12 2.44 -59.76 0.81
C ILE A 12 2.24 -60.55 -0.48
N ILE A 13 1.16 -61.34 -0.55
CA ILE A 13 0.71 -62.03 -1.77
C ILE A 13 -0.42 -61.19 -2.40
N MET A 14 -0.28 -60.84 -3.67
CA MET A 14 -1.30 -60.18 -4.49
C MET A 14 -1.76 -61.14 -5.61
N HIS A 15 -3.05 -61.13 -5.94
CA HIS A 15 -3.58 -61.75 -7.17
C HIS A 15 -4.44 -60.75 -7.98
N PRO A 16 -4.45 -60.81 -9.34
CA PRO A 16 -4.90 -59.71 -10.19
C PRO A 16 -6.19 -60.01 -10.96
N SER A 17 -7.08 -59.01 -11.13
CA SER A 17 -7.79 -58.70 -12.38
C SER A 17 -8.83 -57.58 -12.14
N ARG A 18 -9.13 -56.83 -13.22
CA ARG A 18 -10.00 -55.63 -13.31
C ARG A 18 -9.33 -54.28 -13.03
N ARG A 19 -8.13 -54.11 -13.59
CA ARG A 19 -7.60 -52.80 -14.02
C ARG A 19 -8.18 -52.50 -15.41
N ILE A 20 -8.98 -51.43 -15.55
CA ILE A 20 -9.12 -50.54 -16.74
C ILE A 20 -10.32 -49.60 -16.52
N ALA A 21 -11.41 -50.01 -15.88
CA ALA A 21 -12.55 -49.12 -15.59
C ALA A 21 -12.29 -48.11 -14.45
N VAL A 22 -11.47 -48.49 -13.46
CA VAL A 22 -11.13 -47.59 -12.33
C VAL A 22 -10.13 -46.52 -12.73
N ILE A 23 -9.27 -46.76 -13.73
CA ILE A 23 -8.22 -45.80 -14.14
C ILE A 23 -8.85 -44.56 -14.81
N CYS A 24 -9.95 -44.70 -15.56
CA CYS A 24 -10.63 -43.56 -16.17
C CYS A 24 -11.38 -42.70 -15.14
N LEU A 25 -12.02 -43.33 -14.13
CA LEU A 25 -12.65 -42.62 -13.02
C LEU A 25 -11.61 -41.97 -12.08
N PHE A 26 -10.45 -42.60 -11.89
CA PHE A 26 -9.36 -42.02 -11.10
C PHE A 26 -8.66 -40.86 -11.82
N LEU A 27 -8.52 -40.90 -13.15
CA LEU A 27 -7.97 -39.78 -13.93
C LEU A 27 -8.92 -38.57 -13.96
N ALA A 28 -10.23 -38.80 -14.09
CA ALA A 28 -11.22 -37.73 -14.00
C ALA A 28 -11.26 -37.10 -12.59
N PHE A 29 -11.12 -37.93 -11.55
CA PHE A 29 -11.06 -37.47 -10.15
C PHE A 29 -9.75 -36.75 -9.84
N ILE A 30 -8.61 -37.20 -10.38
CA ILE A 30 -7.31 -36.52 -10.26
C ILE A 30 -7.31 -35.19 -11.03
N LEU A 31 -7.91 -35.11 -12.22
CA LEU A 31 -8.05 -33.83 -12.94
C LEU A 31 -8.94 -32.84 -12.18
N CYS A 32 -10.01 -33.32 -11.54
CA CYS A 32 -10.87 -32.50 -10.70
C CYS A 32 -10.14 -32.02 -9.43
N ILE A 33 -9.35 -32.90 -8.80
CA ILE A 33 -8.51 -32.57 -7.64
C ILE A 33 -7.36 -31.63 -8.00
N ILE A 34 -6.71 -31.78 -9.16
CA ILE A 34 -5.66 -30.87 -9.63
C ILE A 34 -6.25 -29.49 -9.93
N ASN A 35 -7.47 -29.41 -10.47
CA ASN A 35 -8.16 -28.14 -10.67
C ASN A 35 -8.56 -27.49 -9.33
N HIS A 36 -8.97 -28.30 -8.33
CA HIS A 36 -9.32 -27.82 -6.99
C HIS A 36 -8.09 -27.46 -6.12
N LEU A 37 -6.97 -28.15 -6.29
CA LEU A 37 -5.68 -27.89 -5.63
C LEU A 37 -4.89 -26.75 -6.29
N ASN A 38 -5.17 -26.40 -7.56
CA ASN A 38 -4.63 -25.17 -8.16
C ASN A 38 -5.35 -23.90 -7.67
N ILE A 39 -6.58 -24.02 -7.15
CA ILE A 39 -7.34 -22.92 -6.53
C ILE A 39 -6.92 -22.70 -5.07
N LEU A 40 -6.44 -23.76 -4.39
CA LEU A 40 -5.85 -23.71 -3.05
C LEU A 40 -4.33 -23.86 -3.17
N GLY A 41 -3.61 -22.78 -3.42
CA GLY A 41 -2.15 -22.73 -3.66
C GLY A 41 -1.28 -23.50 -2.67
N ILE A 42 -1.23 -24.82 -2.82
CA ILE A 42 -0.41 -25.76 -2.07
C ILE A 42 0.39 -26.53 -3.12
N LEU A 43 1.38 -25.87 -3.71
CA LEU A 43 2.55 -26.50 -4.34
C LEU A 43 3.54 -25.36 -4.64
N GLY A 44 4.24 -24.94 -3.59
CA GLY A 44 5.21 -23.85 -3.63
C GLY A 44 5.81 -23.56 -2.27
N GLY A 45 6.10 -24.60 -1.48
CA GLY A 45 6.95 -24.48 -0.29
C GLY A 45 8.44 -24.54 -0.68
N PRO A 46 9.35 -23.91 0.09
CA PRO A 46 10.77 -23.92 -0.22
C PRO A 46 11.34 -25.34 -0.16
N ARG A 47 12.23 -25.68 -1.10
CA ARG A 47 13.06 -26.89 -1.00
C ARG A 47 13.88 -26.81 0.29
N ILE A 48 13.59 -27.72 1.22
CA ILE A 48 14.39 -27.97 2.40
C ILE A 48 15.75 -28.48 1.91
N THR A 49 16.80 -27.68 2.11
CA THR A 49 18.18 -28.12 1.97
C THR A 49 18.44 -29.21 3.01
N LYS A 50 19.23 -30.21 2.62
CA LYS A 50 19.50 -31.48 3.30
C LYS A 50 20.14 -31.35 4.71
N GLU A 51 20.23 -30.16 5.27
CA GLU A 51 20.81 -29.87 6.59
C GLU A 51 19.77 -29.61 7.70
N VAL A 52 18.47 -29.57 7.40
CA VAL A 52 17.40 -29.54 8.43
C VAL A 52 16.92 -30.95 8.81
N GLY A 53 17.37 -31.98 8.09
CA GLY A 53 17.01 -33.39 8.35
C GLY A 53 17.56 -33.98 9.65
N ASN A 54 18.47 -33.30 10.35
CA ASN A 54 19.15 -33.82 11.55
C ASN A 54 18.80 -33.11 12.86
N ARG A 55 17.73 -32.30 12.92
CA ARG A 55 17.23 -31.72 14.18
C ARG A 55 15.71 -31.83 14.39
N LEU A 56 15.07 -32.85 13.80
CA LEU A 56 13.71 -33.27 14.14
C LEU A 56 13.67 -34.65 14.83
N SER A 57 14.82 -35.12 15.33
CA SER A 57 14.95 -36.42 16.00
C SER A 57 14.78 -36.37 17.53
N HIS A 58 14.06 -35.37 18.05
CA HIS A 58 13.61 -35.35 19.44
C HIS A 58 12.09 -35.13 19.54
N PHE A 59 11.33 -35.98 18.87
CA PHE A 59 10.03 -36.41 19.40
C PHE A 59 10.11 -37.93 19.56
N LYS A 60 10.41 -38.38 20.78
CA LYS A 60 10.26 -39.80 21.13
C LYS A 60 8.80 -40.17 20.94
N SER A 61 8.53 -41.27 20.24
CA SER A 61 7.19 -41.83 20.01
C SER A 61 6.60 -42.48 21.27
N GLU A 62 6.68 -41.83 22.43
CA GLU A 62 6.21 -42.37 23.71
C GLU A 62 5.14 -41.53 24.41
N ASP A 63 4.60 -40.49 23.78
CA ASP A 63 3.36 -39.86 24.22
C ASP A 63 2.17 -40.50 23.51
N THR A 64 1.57 -41.51 24.16
CA THR A 64 0.30 -42.09 23.72
C THR A 64 -0.81 -41.04 23.83
N TYR A 65 -1.16 -40.44 22.70
CA TYR A 65 -2.40 -39.69 22.56
C TYR A 65 -3.44 -40.52 21.82
N LYS A 66 -4.70 -40.39 22.22
CA LYS A 66 -5.84 -40.99 21.53
C LYS A 66 -6.47 -39.95 20.60
N PRO A 67 -6.46 -40.14 19.27
CA PRO A 67 -7.14 -39.24 18.36
C PRO A 67 -8.66 -39.32 18.57
N LEU A 68 -9.31 -38.17 18.53
CA LEU A 68 -10.76 -37.98 18.68
C LEU A 68 -11.30 -37.14 17.52
N MET A 69 -12.60 -37.24 17.31
CA MET A 69 -13.34 -36.33 16.43
C MET A 69 -13.81 -35.12 17.24
N CYS A 70 -13.54 -33.91 16.75
CA CYS A 70 -14.10 -32.68 17.28
C CYS A 70 -15.51 -32.45 16.70
N SER A 71 -16.50 -32.22 17.56
CA SER A 71 -17.80 -31.66 17.16
C SER A 71 -17.82 -30.18 17.53
N ILE A 72 -17.73 -29.28 16.55
CA ILE A 72 -17.82 -27.83 16.77
C ILE A 72 -19.08 -27.33 16.08
N ASN A 73 -20.09 -26.90 16.84
CA ASN A 73 -21.39 -26.47 16.31
C ASN A 73 -22.04 -27.50 15.36
N GLY A 74 -21.84 -28.80 15.65
CA GLY A 74 -22.33 -29.91 14.83
C GLY A 74 -21.45 -30.29 13.63
N TYR A 75 -20.36 -29.57 13.38
CA TYR A 75 -19.35 -29.94 12.37
C TYR A 75 -18.36 -30.92 12.97
N MET A 76 -18.36 -32.15 12.43
CA MET A 76 -17.44 -33.22 12.81
C MET A 76 -16.15 -33.14 11.99
N SER A 77 -15.00 -33.04 12.66
CA SER A 77 -13.70 -33.04 12.00
C SER A 77 -12.62 -33.71 12.85
N PRO A 78 -11.58 -34.30 12.23
CA PRO A 78 -10.41 -34.77 12.98
C PRO A 78 -9.62 -33.57 13.54
N GLY A 79 -8.80 -33.79 14.56
CA GLY A 79 -7.94 -32.76 15.17
C GLY A 79 -8.13 -32.54 16.66
N CYS A 80 -8.92 -33.38 17.33
CA CYS A 80 -8.98 -33.44 18.78
C CYS A 80 -8.14 -34.62 19.25
N TYR A 81 -7.48 -34.49 20.40
CA TYR A 81 -6.64 -35.54 20.96
C TYR A 81 -6.84 -35.60 22.47
N GLN A 82 -6.80 -36.81 23.02
CA GLN A 82 -6.77 -37.05 24.46
C GLN A 82 -5.37 -37.51 24.85
N LEU A 83 -4.73 -36.79 25.77
CA LEU A 83 -3.43 -37.13 26.32
C LEU A 83 -3.57 -38.18 27.45
N LYS A 84 -2.46 -38.81 27.86
CA LYS A 84 -2.43 -39.84 28.92
C LYS A 84 -3.11 -39.43 30.23
N ASN A 85 -3.01 -38.15 30.59
CA ASN A 85 -3.62 -37.56 31.80
C ASN A 85 -5.10 -37.19 31.63
N SER A 86 -5.77 -37.67 30.58
CA SER A 86 -7.13 -37.29 30.19
C SER A 86 -7.32 -35.83 29.77
N THR A 87 -6.25 -35.03 29.63
CA THR A 87 -6.35 -33.69 29.05
C THR A 87 -6.77 -33.79 27.60
N LEU A 88 -7.79 -33.02 27.22
CA LEU A 88 -8.23 -32.85 25.85
C LEU A 88 -7.49 -31.67 25.23
N VAL A 89 -6.94 -31.88 24.03
CA VAL A 89 -6.29 -30.84 23.24
C VAL A 89 -6.90 -30.78 21.86
N VAL A 90 -6.94 -29.58 21.28
CA VAL A 90 -7.51 -29.30 19.96
C VAL A 90 -6.42 -28.70 19.09
N ASP A 91 -6.34 -29.15 17.83
CA ASP A 91 -5.42 -28.59 16.84
C ASP A 91 -5.67 -27.09 16.68
N PHE A 92 -4.59 -26.31 16.66
CA PHE A 92 -4.67 -24.86 16.54
C PHE A 92 -5.38 -24.43 15.26
N LYS A 93 -5.39 -25.26 14.21
CA LYS A 93 -6.15 -25.00 12.98
C LYS A 93 -7.64 -24.75 13.24
N HIS A 94 -8.25 -25.48 14.17
CA HIS A 94 -9.64 -25.28 14.55
C HIS A 94 -9.83 -23.96 15.29
N ILE A 95 -8.94 -23.67 16.25
CA ILE A 95 -8.96 -22.41 17.02
C ILE A 95 -8.80 -21.21 16.08
N LYS A 96 -7.83 -21.27 15.17
CA LYS A 96 -7.61 -20.24 14.14
C LYS A 96 -8.84 -20.00 13.27
N TYR A 97 -9.50 -21.06 12.82
CA TYR A 97 -10.65 -20.95 11.93
C TYR A 97 -11.89 -20.41 12.66
N TRP A 98 -12.24 -20.96 13.81
CA TRP A 98 -13.48 -20.64 14.53
C TRP A 98 -13.38 -19.38 15.40
N CYS A 99 -12.20 -19.08 15.93
CA CYS A 99 -11.98 -17.93 16.83
C CYS A 99 -11.24 -16.77 16.13
N GLU A 100 -10.96 -16.86 14.83
CA GLU A 100 -10.26 -15.83 14.04
C GLU A 100 -8.86 -15.44 14.61
N MET A 101 -8.18 -16.37 15.28
CA MET A 101 -6.87 -16.14 15.93
C MET A 101 -5.68 -16.39 15.00
N GLU A 102 -4.54 -15.74 15.28
CA GLU A 102 -3.27 -15.95 14.58
C GLU A 102 -2.25 -16.64 15.49
N GLY A 103 -1.36 -17.43 14.90
CA GLY A 103 -0.30 -18.09 15.66
C GLY A 103 0.87 -18.51 14.81
N TYR A 104 2.06 -18.50 15.41
CA TYR A 104 3.31 -18.92 14.79
C TYR A 104 4.21 -19.62 15.80
N LEU A 105 4.99 -20.58 15.32
CA LEU A 105 6.02 -21.25 16.13
C LEU A 105 7.33 -20.49 15.97
N ASN A 106 7.93 -20.05 17.07
CA ASN A 106 9.29 -19.52 17.09
C ASN A 106 10.27 -20.71 17.20
N PRO A 107 10.97 -21.09 16.11
CA PRO A 107 11.84 -22.27 16.12
C PRO A 107 13.09 -22.09 16.98
N THR A 108 13.43 -20.86 17.34
CA THR A 108 14.61 -20.54 18.15
C THR A 108 14.30 -20.68 19.65
N GLU A 109 13.10 -20.27 20.05
CA GLU A 109 12.64 -20.32 21.44
C GLU A 109 11.86 -21.60 21.77
N ASP A 110 11.46 -22.35 20.75
CA ASP A 110 10.53 -23.49 20.86
C ASP A 110 9.19 -23.13 21.52
N VAL A 111 8.74 -21.89 21.30
CA VAL A 111 7.49 -21.33 21.84
C VAL A 111 6.48 -21.10 20.72
N PHE A 112 5.25 -21.56 20.93
CA PHE A 112 4.13 -21.26 20.06
C PHE A 112 3.40 -20.00 20.54
N HIS A 113 3.50 -18.92 19.76
CA HIS A 113 2.84 -17.66 20.07
C HIS A 113 1.44 -17.65 19.46
N ILE A 114 0.44 -17.32 20.27
CA ILE A 114 -0.95 -17.13 19.85
C ILE A 114 -1.32 -15.68 20.09
N SER A 115 -2.06 -15.08 19.16
CA SER A 115 -2.63 -13.75 19.34
C SER A 115 -4.00 -13.65 18.70
N ASN A 116 -4.79 -12.65 19.08
CA ASN A 116 -6.03 -12.30 18.39
C ASN A 116 -5.78 -11.64 17.01
N GLY A 117 -4.56 -11.67 16.46
CA GLY A 117 -4.13 -10.94 15.27
C GLY A 117 -3.90 -9.44 15.49
N GLY A 118 -4.65 -8.82 16.41
CA GLY A 118 -4.48 -7.43 16.82
C GLY A 118 -3.10 -7.10 17.40
N ALA A 119 -2.55 -8.01 18.21
CA ALA A 119 -1.27 -7.82 18.91
C ALA A 119 -0.02 -8.10 18.04
N GLN A 120 -0.08 -9.01 17.06
CA GLN A 120 1.06 -9.30 16.16
C GLN A 120 1.35 -8.17 15.17
N SER A 121 0.40 -7.25 14.97
CA SER A 121 0.56 -6.04 14.16
C SER A 121 1.14 -4.85 14.94
N ILE A 122 1.65 -5.07 16.17
CA ILE A 122 2.22 -4.04 17.03
C ILE A 122 3.75 -4.05 16.87
N SER A 123 4.27 -3.28 15.91
CA SER A 123 5.50 -2.53 16.25
C SER A 123 5.17 -1.65 17.45
N PRO A 124 6.08 -1.42 18.41
CA PRO A 124 5.75 -0.71 19.65
C PRO A 124 5.01 0.58 19.29
N LEU A 125 3.73 0.64 19.66
CA LEU A 125 2.80 1.73 19.34
C LEU A 125 3.34 2.99 20.01
N THR A 126 4.31 3.63 19.36
CA THR A 126 4.94 4.83 19.84
C THR A 126 4.09 5.97 19.33
N PHE A 127 3.01 6.25 20.06
CA PHE A 127 2.11 7.33 19.69
C PHE A 127 2.84 8.66 19.87
N LYS A 128 3.02 9.37 18.76
CA LYS A 128 3.53 10.75 18.73
C LYS A 128 2.39 11.68 18.35
N THR A 129 2.41 12.87 18.91
CA THR A 129 1.37 13.86 18.71
C THR A 129 1.43 14.47 17.32
N HIS A 130 0.26 14.84 16.80
CA HIS A 130 0.10 15.54 15.54
C HIS A 130 0.59 16.98 15.69
N GLU A 131 1.29 17.49 14.66
CA GLU A 131 1.72 18.89 14.58
C GLU A 131 1.22 19.50 13.26
N PRO A 132 0.38 20.56 13.27
CA PRO A 132 -0.20 21.15 12.04
C PRO A 132 0.81 21.49 10.95
N LEU A 133 1.94 22.07 11.35
CA LEU A 133 3.05 22.44 10.46
C LEU A 133 4.25 21.49 10.58
N GLY A 134 4.13 20.45 11.40
CA GLY A 134 5.16 19.45 11.64
C GLY A 134 4.70 18.06 11.20
N TYR A 135 5.08 17.04 11.97
CA TYR A 135 4.83 15.65 11.60
C TYR A 135 3.33 15.31 11.56
N TYR A 136 2.86 14.81 10.41
CA TYR A 136 1.46 14.40 10.25
C TYR A 136 1.16 13.13 11.07
N MET A 137 0.29 13.28 12.07
CA MET A 137 -0.05 12.25 13.07
C MET A 137 1.19 11.71 13.81
N GLY A 138 2.20 12.56 14.03
CA GLY A 138 3.43 12.17 14.73
C GLY A 138 4.35 11.21 13.96
N ASN A 139 4.01 10.86 12.71
CA ASN A 139 4.81 9.95 11.90
C ASN A 139 6.04 10.68 11.36
N ARG A 140 7.22 10.43 11.93
CA ARG A 140 8.51 10.92 11.41
C ARG A 140 8.98 10.14 10.19
N PHE A 141 8.80 8.82 10.24
CA PHE A 141 9.07 7.91 9.15
C PHE A 141 7.74 7.33 8.73
N SER A 142 7.23 7.76 7.58
CA SER A 142 6.04 7.12 7.04
C SER A 142 6.35 5.69 6.63
N SER A 143 5.39 4.79 6.86
CA SER A 143 5.25 3.54 6.10
C SER A 143 5.52 3.83 4.62
N LYS A 144 6.36 3.03 3.94
CA LYS A 144 6.72 3.19 2.52
C LYS A 144 5.43 3.36 1.70
N PRO A 145 5.02 4.60 1.32
CA PRO A 145 3.66 4.85 0.83
C PRO A 145 3.45 4.18 -0.53
N GLU A 146 4.50 4.16 -1.33
CA GLU A 146 4.62 3.48 -2.62
C GLU A 146 4.55 1.95 -2.47
N GLY A 147 4.98 1.42 -1.32
CA GLY A 147 4.94 0.00 -0.94
C GLY A 147 3.55 -0.59 -0.92
N LYS A 148 2.52 0.23 -0.70
CA LYS A 148 1.14 -0.24 -0.51
C LYS A 148 0.65 -1.01 -1.73
N ALA A 149 0.01 -2.16 -1.51
CA ALA A 149 -0.44 -3.05 -2.59
C ALA A 149 -1.37 -2.35 -3.60
N ARG A 150 -2.20 -1.41 -3.13
CA ARG A 150 -3.14 -0.62 -3.94
C ARG A 150 -2.51 0.49 -4.79
N ILE A 151 -1.22 0.75 -4.62
CA ILE A 151 -0.45 1.66 -5.50
C ILE A 151 0.06 0.81 -6.66
N LEU A 152 -0.27 1.21 -7.88
CA LEU A 152 0.19 0.58 -9.10
C LEU A 152 1.65 0.92 -9.38
N LEU A 153 1.99 2.21 -9.34
CA LEU A 153 3.32 2.77 -9.59
C LEU A 153 3.39 4.21 -9.07
N VAL A 154 4.57 4.83 -9.13
CA VAL A 154 4.73 6.29 -9.05
C VAL A 154 4.97 6.79 -10.46
N ASP A 155 4.11 7.68 -10.93
CA ASP A 155 4.19 8.24 -12.28
C ASP A 155 5.54 8.97 -12.48
N ALA A 156 6.18 8.74 -13.63
CA ALA A 156 7.48 9.33 -13.93
C ALA A 156 7.39 10.81 -14.29
N GLU A 157 6.25 11.24 -14.82
CA GLU A 157 6.04 12.60 -15.28
C GLU A 157 5.65 13.54 -14.14
N HIS A 158 4.61 13.20 -13.38
CA HIS A 158 4.09 14.05 -12.31
C HIS A 158 4.66 13.68 -10.93
N THR A 159 5.41 12.58 -10.79
CA THR A 159 5.95 12.10 -9.50
C THR A 159 4.85 11.87 -8.45
N ILE A 160 3.68 11.38 -8.87
CA ILE A 160 2.56 11.06 -7.98
C ILE A 160 2.28 9.55 -7.97
N PRO A 161 1.75 8.99 -6.88
CA PRO A 161 1.29 7.61 -6.90
C PRO A 161 0.04 7.44 -7.76
N ILE A 162 0.06 6.42 -8.61
CA ILE A 162 -1.09 5.96 -9.38
C ILE A 162 -1.76 4.82 -8.63
N SER A 163 -3.04 4.98 -8.34
CA SER A 163 -3.84 3.99 -7.60
C SER A 163 -4.46 2.98 -8.53
N ARG A 164 -4.54 1.74 -8.08
CA ARG A 164 -5.37 0.68 -8.70
C ARG A 164 -6.50 0.21 -7.79
N GLN A 165 -6.84 1.02 -6.77
CA GLN A 165 -7.79 0.62 -5.73
C GLN A 165 -9.21 0.40 -6.29
N TRP A 166 -9.63 1.21 -7.27
CA TRP A 166 -10.96 1.14 -7.85
C TRP A 166 -10.99 1.03 -9.38
N ASP A 167 -9.88 1.33 -10.06
CA ASP A 167 -9.67 0.98 -11.46
C ASP A 167 -8.34 0.21 -11.59
N PRO A 168 -8.35 -1.08 -12.00
CA PRO A 168 -7.13 -1.85 -12.15
C PRO A 168 -6.15 -1.28 -13.18
N ARG A 169 -6.61 -0.45 -14.14
CA ARG A 169 -5.77 0.20 -15.17
C ARG A 169 -4.87 1.29 -14.58
N GLY A 170 -5.25 1.85 -13.43
CA GLY A 170 -4.53 2.92 -12.76
C GLY A 170 -5.20 4.28 -12.92
N HIS A 171 -5.31 5.04 -11.84
CA HIS A 171 -5.79 6.42 -11.87
C HIS A 171 -5.16 7.25 -10.74
N PRO A 172 -5.06 8.59 -10.88
CA PRO A 172 -4.69 9.46 -9.77
C PRO A 172 -5.79 9.40 -8.70
N TYR A 173 -5.39 9.26 -7.45
CA TYR A 173 -6.34 9.20 -6.33
C TYR A 173 -5.91 10.19 -5.24
N PRO A 174 -6.62 11.32 -5.06
CA PRO A 174 -6.22 12.41 -4.19
C PRO A 174 -5.82 12.00 -2.77
N ILE A 175 -6.52 11.04 -2.16
CA ILE A 175 -6.17 10.52 -0.81
C ILE A 175 -4.79 9.88 -0.81
N GLN A 176 -4.46 9.05 -1.82
CA GLN A 176 -3.16 8.38 -1.87
C GLN A 176 -2.04 9.35 -2.23
N ILE A 177 -2.32 10.35 -3.08
CA ILE A 177 -1.39 11.42 -3.42
C ILE A 177 -1.07 12.27 -2.19
N ALA A 178 -2.10 12.68 -1.44
CA ALA A 178 -1.92 13.41 -0.18
C ALA A 178 -1.13 12.60 0.85
N GLN A 179 -1.44 11.32 1.03
CA GLN A 179 -0.67 10.43 1.93
C GLN A 179 0.79 10.29 1.52
N PHE A 180 1.05 10.22 0.21
CA PHE A 180 2.40 10.17 -0.33
C PHE A 180 3.15 11.49 -0.08
N GLY A 181 2.53 12.64 -0.34
CA GLY A 181 3.13 13.95 -0.07
C GLY A 181 3.40 14.17 1.42
N LEU A 182 2.46 13.82 2.30
CA LEU A 182 2.63 13.92 3.77
C LEU A 182 3.76 13.01 4.27
N ALA A 183 3.90 11.82 3.68
CA ALA A 183 4.98 10.89 3.97
C ALA A 183 6.35 11.45 3.57
N CYS A 184 6.46 12.00 2.35
CA CYS A 184 7.66 12.68 1.87
C CYS A 184 7.99 13.91 2.71
N TYR A 185 6.98 14.70 3.12
CA TYR A 185 7.16 15.84 4.01
C TYR A 185 7.79 15.45 5.35
N SER A 186 7.24 14.41 6.00
CA SER A 186 7.79 13.91 7.27
C SER A 186 9.24 13.43 7.12
N ARG A 187 9.56 12.76 6.00
CA ARG A 187 10.93 12.32 5.70
C ARG A 187 11.86 13.50 5.45
N TYR A 188 11.45 14.47 4.63
CA TYR A 188 12.16 15.72 4.39
C TYR A 188 12.50 16.45 5.69
N ARG A 189 11.51 16.69 6.55
CA ARG A 189 11.68 17.31 7.87
C ARG A 189 12.64 16.54 8.76
N THR A 190 12.55 15.21 8.76
CA THR A 190 13.45 14.37 9.56
C THR A 190 14.89 14.51 9.09
N LEU A 191 15.13 14.41 7.78
CA LEU A 191 16.48 14.50 7.19
C LEU A 191 17.13 15.88 7.41
N GLN A 192 16.35 16.96 7.41
CA GLN A 192 16.85 18.31 7.72
C GLN A 192 17.42 18.42 9.13
N SER A 193 16.92 17.63 10.08
CA SER A 193 17.41 17.63 11.47
C SER A 193 18.67 16.80 11.69
N TRP A 194 19.11 16.05 10.69
CA TRP A 194 20.21 15.09 10.83
C TRP A 194 21.57 15.69 10.47
N LYS A 195 22.62 15.03 10.96
CA LYS A 195 24.01 15.32 10.61
C LYS A 195 24.65 14.05 10.04
N PRO A 196 25.69 14.17 9.19
CA PRO A 196 26.43 13.00 8.72
C PRO A 196 27.03 12.20 9.88
N SER A 197 27.10 10.88 9.70
CA SER A 197 27.82 10.00 10.60
C SER A 197 29.29 10.42 10.69
N PRO A 198 29.92 10.37 11.88
CA PRO A 198 31.35 10.61 12.02
C PRO A 198 32.20 9.52 11.35
N HIS A 199 31.61 8.37 11.02
CA HIS A 199 32.29 7.27 10.34
C HIS A 199 32.16 7.42 8.82
N ALA A 200 33.31 7.49 8.13
CA ALA A 200 33.36 7.46 6.69
C ALA A 200 32.98 6.07 6.17
N PHE A 201 31.98 5.99 5.30
CA PHE A 201 31.66 4.74 4.62
C PHE A 201 32.72 4.46 3.55
N PRO A 202 33.15 3.19 3.40
CA PRO A 202 34.16 2.83 2.40
C PRO A 202 33.61 2.82 0.97
N TYR A 203 32.30 3.02 0.79
CA TYR A 203 31.62 2.96 -0.50
C TYR A 203 31.04 4.31 -0.93
N GLN A 204 31.12 4.59 -2.23
CA GLN A 204 30.45 5.72 -2.87
C GLN A 204 28.93 5.49 -2.87
N MET A 205 28.20 6.45 -2.29
CA MET A 205 26.73 6.41 -2.15
C MET A 205 25.98 7.37 -3.07
N VAL A 206 26.69 8.25 -3.78
CA VAL A 206 26.13 9.19 -4.75
C VAL A 206 27.01 9.17 -5.99
N VAL A 207 26.41 8.90 -7.14
CA VAL A 207 27.06 8.91 -8.45
C VAL A 207 26.41 10.00 -9.29
N ASP A 208 27.23 10.91 -9.81
CA ASP A 208 26.80 11.98 -10.70
C ASP A 208 27.16 11.63 -12.14
N PHE A 209 26.18 11.14 -12.88
CA PHE A 209 26.37 10.70 -14.26
C PHE A 209 26.49 11.87 -15.24
N LYS A 210 26.00 13.06 -14.90
CA LYS A 210 26.23 14.24 -15.75
C LYS A 210 27.74 14.48 -15.88
N SER A 211 28.44 14.45 -14.74
CA SER A 211 29.90 14.55 -14.69
C SER A 211 30.60 13.37 -15.39
N GLN A 212 30.08 12.14 -15.28
CA GLN A 212 30.64 10.98 -16.00
C GLN A 212 30.44 11.05 -17.53
N PHE A 213 29.40 11.75 -17.99
CA PHE A 213 29.11 11.92 -19.41
C PHE A 213 29.75 13.18 -20.02
N ALA A 214 30.41 14.01 -19.22
CA ALA A 214 30.90 15.32 -19.64
C ALA A 214 31.89 15.28 -20.81
N SER A 215 32.66 14.20 -21.00
CA SER A 215 33.56 14.03 -22.16
C SER A 215 32.81 13.76 -23.47
N HIS A 216 31.54 13.37 -23.41
CA HIS A 216 30.70 13.02 -24.56
C HIS A 216 29.56 14.01 -24.80
N LEU A 217 29.33 14.94 -23.86
CA LEU A 217 28.29 15.96 -23.93
C LEU A 217 28.93 17.34 -23.99
N ASN A 218 28.20 18.33 -24.51
CA ASN A 218 28.70 19.71 -24.54
C ASN A 218 28.27 20.43 -23.25
N CYS A 219 29.16 20.42 -22.25
CA CYS A 219 28.90 20.98 -20.92
C CYS A 219 29.38 22.43 -20.78
N SER A 220 28.61 23.23 -20.05
CA SER A 220 28.98 24.61 -19.72
C SER A 220 30.26 24.66 -18.87
N SER A 221 30.97 25.80 -18.91
CA SER A 221 32.24 25.99 -18.19
C SER A 221 32.13 25.85 -16.67
N ASP A 222 30.95 26.10 -16.11
CA ASP A 222 30.60 25.90 -14.71
C ASP A 222 30.08 24.48 -14.40
N ASN A 223 30.00 23.60 -15.42
CA ASN A 223 29.40 22.27 -15.37
C ASN A 223 27.95 22.26 -14.82
N ASN A 224 27.23 23.38 -14.89
CA ASN A 224 25.86 23.48 -14.41
C ASN A 224 24.89 22.70 -15.31
N HIS A 225 25.14 22.65 -16.62
CA HIS A 225 24.33 21.88 -17.55
C HIS A 225 25.15 21.30 -18.70
N CYS A 226 24.71 20.16 -19.23
CA CYS A 226 25.29 19.52 -20.40
C CYS A 226 24.26 19.35 -21.50
N SER A 227 24.61 19.78 -22.71
CA SER A 227 23.76 19.72 -23.89
C SER A 227 24.09 18.50 -24.77
N PHE A 228 23.07 18.00 -25.46
CA PHE A 228 23.12 16.82 -26.32
C PHE A 228 22.11 16.94 -27.48
N GLY A 229 22.27 16.08 -28.50
CA GLY A 229 21.32 16.00 -29.63
C GLY A 229 21.77 16.68 -30.93
N GLU A 230 22.93 17.37 -30.97
CA GLU A 230 23.48 17.90 -32.23
C GLU A 230 23.71 16.79 -33.28
N LYS A 231 24.10 15.61 -32.81
CA LYS A 231 24.19 14.36 -33.56
C LYS A 231 23.45 13.27 -32.78
N ALA A 232 22.92 12.27 -33.49
CA ALA A 232 22.40 11.07 -32.83
C ALA A 232 23.54 10.35 -32.10
N GLY A 233 23.28 9.88 -30.89
CA GLY A 233 24.31 9.28 -30.06
C GLY A 233 23.76 8.46 -28.91
N SER A 234 24.66 7.73 -28.27
CA SER A 234 24.43 7.09 -26.98
C SER A 234 25.66 7.27 -26.11
N VAL A 235 25.46 7.64 -24.86
CA VAL A 235 26.50 7.65 -23.83
C VAL A 235 26.10 6.70 -22.71
N SER A 236 27.01 5.82 -22.31
CA SER A 236 26.76 4.82 -21.26
C SER A 236 27.91 4.77 -20.27
N TYR A 237 27.58 4.64 -18.98
CA TYR A 237 28.57 4.45 -17.93
C TYR A 237 28.24 3.18 -17.14
N LYS A 238 29.21 2.27 -17.05
CA LYS A 238 29.10 1.01 -16.31
C LYS A 238 29.57 1.19 -14.87
N LEU A 239 28.77 0.71 -13.93
CA LEU A 239 29.05 0.71 -12.50
C LEU A 239 29.84 -0.56 -12.13
N THR A 240 31.13 -0.60 -12.48
CA THR A 240 32.01 -1.77 -12.26
C THR A 240 32.97 -1.64 -11.07
N GLY A 241 32.94 -0.52 -10.34
CA GLY A 241 33.87 -0.25 -9.24
C GLY A 241 33.59 -1.06 -7.97
N ALA A 242 34.63 -1.64 -7.38
CA ALA A 242 34.55 -2.37 -6.09
C ALA A 242 34.10 -1.48 -4.91
N ASN A 243 34.26 -0.15 -5.04
CA ASN A 243 33.92 0.83 -4.01
C ASN A 243 32.51 1.42 -4.19
N LEU A 244 31.62 0.84 -5.01
CA LEU A 244 30.24 1.32 -5.18
C LEU A 244 29.27 0.56 -4.30
N SER A 245 28.32 1.27 -3.68
CA SER A 245 27.24 0.61 -2.94
C SER A 245 26.32 -0.16 -3.88
N HIS A 246 25.97 -1.40 -3.53
CA HIS A 246 24.97 -2.18 -4.24
C HIS A 246 23.53 -1.63 -4.10
N ASN A 247 23.31 -0.63 -3.24
CA ASN A 247 21.99 -0.07 -2.93
C ASN A 247 21.68 1.25 -3.66
N LEU A 248 22.44 1.60 -4.71
CA LEU A 248 22.18 2.74 -5.59
C LEU A 248 20.84 2.56 -6.33
N THR A 249 19.77 3.07 -5.73
CA THR A 249 18.38 2.74 -6.13
C THR A 249 17.46 3.95 -6.22
N ALA A 250 17.90 5.14 -5.79
CA ALA A 250 17.13 6.37 -5.94
C ALA A 250 17.74 7.24 -7.04
N LEU A 251 16.89 7.82 -7.89
CA LEU A 251 17.27 8.57 -9.09
C LEU A 251 16.67 9.98 -9.01
N ILE A 252 17.52 11.01 -9.17
CA ILE A 252 17.12 12.36 -9.53
C ILE A 252 17.62 12.63 -10.95
N THR A 253 16.73 13.08 -11.83
CA THR A 253 17.11 13.62 -13.14
C THR A 253 16.38 14.92 -13.38
N LYS A 254 17.11 15.96 -13.79
CA LYS A 254 16.56 17.21 -14.29
C LYS A 254 17.12 17.48 -15.68
N GLY A 255 16.22 17.70 -16.62
CA GLY A 255 16.50 17.92 -18.01
C GLY A 255 15.55 18.94 -18.62
N ALA A 256 15.93 19.48 -19.78
CA ALA A 256 15.05 20.32 -20.59
C ALA A 256 15.18 19.97 -22.08
N ASN A 257 14.11 20.17 -22.83
CA ASN A 257 14.06 20.05 -24.30
C ASN A 257 14.62 18.72 -24.84
N TRP A 258 14.33 17.59 -24.18
CA TRP A 258 14.78 16.27 -24.63
C TRP A 258 14.16 15.94 -26.00
N PRO A 259 14.95 15.71 -27.08
CA PRO A 259 14.40 15.38 -28.39
C PRO A 259 13.48 14.15 -28.33
N ARG A 260 12.38 14.15 -29.09
CA ARG A 260 11.50 12.98 -29.26
C ARG A 260 12.32 11.76 -29.67
N GLY A 261 12.21 10.67 -28.91
CA GLY A 261 13.01 9.44 -29.07
C GLY A 261 14.16 9.31 -28.06
N THR A 262 14.46 10.34 -27.28
CA THR A 262 15.45 10.26 -26.18
C THR A 262 15.02 9.24 -25.13
N ARG A 263 15.95 8.42 -24.65
CA ARG A 263 15.73 7.41 -23.61
C ARG A 263 16.83 7.45 -22.58
N LEU A 264 16.46 7.61 -21.31
CA LEU A 264 17.33 7.29 -20.17
C LEU A 264 17.08 5.84 -19.78
N VAL A 265 18.10 5.00 -19.92
CA VAL A 265 18.04 3.55 -19.71
C VAL A 265 18.86 3.15 -18.50
N ILE A 266 18.20 2.51 -17.54
CA ILE A 266 18.84 1.92 -16.36
C ILE A 266 18.93 0.41 -16.56
N ASN A 267 20.14 -0.10 -16.69
CA ASN A 267 20.41 -1.54 -16.80
C ASN A 267 20.56 -2.15 -15.41
N VAL A 268 19.85 -3.24 -15.15
CA VAL A 268 19.76 -3.87 -13.84
C VAL A 268 19.96 -5.38 -13.92
N SER A 269 20.79 -5.93 -13.03
CA SER A 269 20.92 -7.36 -12.80
C SER A 269 20.12 -7.80 -11.58
N LEU A 270 19.45 -8.95 -11.68
CA LEU A 270 18.58 -9.50 -10.63
C LEU A 270 19.28 -10.72 -9.97
N ARG A 271 19.92 -10.53 -8.80
CA ARG A 271 20.83 -11.54 -8.20
C ARG A 271 20.16 -12.68 -7.42
N LEU A 272 19.25 -13.44 -8.05
CA LEU A 272 18.74 -14.72 -7.49
C LEU A 272 18.94 -15.84 -8.50
N SER A 273 19.91 -16.75 -8.25
CA SER A 273 20.18 -18.06 -8.91
C SER A 273 20.03 -18.20 -10.44
N THR A 274 19.65 -17.14 -11.13
CA THR A 274 19.21 -17.01 -12.51
C THR A 274 19.81 -15.70 -13.00
N ARG A 275 20.55 -15.73 -14.12
CA ARG A 275 21.21 -14.55 -14.71
C ARG A 275 20.17 -13.64 -15.42
N ARG A 276 19.12 -13.23 -14.71
CA ARG A 276 18.04 -12.40 -15.30
C ARG A 276 18.43 -10.93 -15.33
N ARG A 277 18.14 -10.27 -16.45
CA ARG A 277 18.40 -8.85 -16.72
C ARG A 277 17.09 -8.07 -16.80
N ALA A 278 17.08 -6.89 -16.22
CA ALA A 278 16.00 -5.93 -16.34
C ALA A 278 16.49 -4.59 -16.89
N GLN A 279 15.60 -3.86 -17.54
CA GLN A 279 15.84 -2.48 -17.97
C GLN A 279 14.67 -1.58 -17.58
N ILE A 280 14.98 -0.39 -17.08
CA ILE A 280 14.00 0.67 -16.84
C ILE A 280 14.31 1.82 -17.80
N HIS A 281 13.35 2.16 -18.65
CA HIS A 281 13.45 3.22 -19.65
C HIS A 281 12.56 4.38 -19.23
N PHE A 282 13.11 5.58 -19.15
CA PHE A 282 12.36 6.83 -19.12
C PHE A 282 12.47 7.46 -20.51
N ALA A 283 11.38 7.39 -21.27
CA ALA A 283 11.42 7.54 -22.71
C ALA A 283 10.57 8.71 -23.19
N CYS A 284 11.19 9.63 -23.92
CA CYS A 284 10.53 10.76 -24.59
C CYS A 284 9.88 10.33 -25.91
N THR A 285 9.04 9.30 -25.84
CA THR A 285 8.36 8.67 -26.99
C THR A 285 7.14 7.92 -26.48
N ASP A 286 6.19 7.65 -27.38
CA ASP A 286 4.98 6.87 -27.10
C ASP A 286 5.17 5.39 -27.50
N THR A 287 6.40 4.96 -27.76
CA THR A 287 6.71 3.61 -28.27
C THR A 287 7.56 2.81 -27.29
N PHE A 288 7.18 1.54 -27.10
CA PHE A 288 7.96 0.58 -26.30
C PHE A 288 9.37 0.34 -26.86
N GLY A 289 9.56 0.53 -28.18
CA GLY A 289 10.76 0.15 -28.90
C GLY A 289 10.87 -1.37 -29.09
N GLU A 290 12.09 -1.89 -29.21
CA GLU A 290 12.33 -3.32 -29.42
C GLU A 290 11.79 -4.18 -28.26
N GLY A 291 11.20 -5.32 -28.60
CA GLY A 291 10.67 -6.29 -27.65
C GLY A 291 9.16 -6.50 -27.77
N SER A 292 8.63 -7.35 -26.89
CA SER A 292 7.21 -7.68 -26.82
C SER A 292 6.58 -7.05 -25.58
N VAL A 293 5.41 -6.42 -25.76
CA VAL A 293 4.62 -5.80 -24.69
C VAL A 293 3.68 -6.83 -24.08
N VAL A 294 3.60 -6.85 -22.75
CA VAL A 294 2.70 -7.71 -21.97
C VAL A 294 1.59 -6.90 -21.32
N ILE A 295 1.93 -5.75 -20.75
CA ILE A 295 1.01 -4.83 -20.09
C ILE A 295 1.31 -3.43 -20.59
N GLU A 296 0.29 -2.66 -20.90
CA GLU A 296 0.40 -1.26 -21.29
C GLU A 296 -0.77 -0.47 -20.72
N ASN A 297 -0.48 0.73 -20.21
CA ASN A 297 -1.47 1.72 -19.79
C ASN A 297 -0.92 3.13 -20.01
N ASP A 298 -1.67 4.14 -19.59
CA ASP A 298 -1.34 5.55 -19.81
C ASP A 298 -0.04 6.04 -19.14
N TYR A 299 0.56 5.24 -18.26
CA TYR A 299 1.70 5.62 -17.42
C TYR A 299 2.98 4.81 -17.74
N TRP A 300 2.83 3.53 -18.10
CA TRP A 300 3.97 2.67 -18.44
C TRP A 300 3.58 1.49 -19.34
N ALA A 301 4.60 0.85 -19.90
CA ALA A 301 4.50 -0.44 -20.55
C ALA A 301 5.53 -1.42 -19.96
N LEU A 302 5.12 -2.68 -19.82
CA LEU A 302 5.91 -3.78 -19.29
C LEU A 302 6.01 -4.87 -20.33
N GLY A 303 7.21 -5.43 -20.49
CA GLY A 303 7.46 -6.47 -21.48
C GLY A 303 8.83 -7.10 -21.35
N TYR A 304 9.30 -7.67 -22.45
CA TYR A 304 10.60 -8.35 -22.54
C TYR A 304 11.21 -8.20 -23.94
N SER A 305 12.49 -8.49 -24.09
CA SER A 305 13.19 -8.57 -25.38
C SER A 305 14.16 -9.75 -25.36
N GLU A 306 14.79 -10.09 -26.50
CA GLU A 306 15.69 -11.25 -26.61
C GLU A 306 16.78 -11.28 -25.53
N SER A 307 17.25 -10.11 -25.09
CA SER A 307 18.33 -9.97 -24.12
C SER A 307 17.87 -9.46 -22.74
N VAL A 308 16.59 -9.12 -22.55
CA VAL A 308 16.08 -8.49 -21.33
C VAL A 308 14.82 -9.21 -20.86
N ASP A 309 14.91 -9.88 -19.71
CA ASP A 309 13.81 -10.64 -19.10
C ASP A 309 12.67 -9.75 -18.61
N LEU A 310 12.99 -8.51 -18.20
CA LEU A 310 12.00 -7.53 -17.75
C LEU A 310 12.35 -6.12 -18.25
N LYS A 311 11.55 -5.60 -19.17
CA LYS A 311 11.67 -4.22 -19.66
C LYS A 311 10.49 -3.39 -19.18
N VAL A 312 10.79 -2.33 -18.44
CA VAL A 312 9.86 -1.31 -17.94
C VAL A 312 10.07 -0.05 -18.73
N VAL A 313 9.02 0.50 -19.33
CA VAL A 313 9.10 1.76 -20.11
C VAL A 313 8.09 2.74 -19.56
N PHE A 314 8.55 3.87 -19.04
CA PHE A 314 7.72 5.03 -18.74
C PHE A 314 7.71 5.97 -19.94
N PHE A 315 6.52 6.38 -20.35
CA PHE A 315 6.32 7.30 -21.46
C PHE A 315 6.24 8.73 -20.93
N GLN A 316 7.26 9.54 -21.23
CA GLN A 316 7.29 10.96 -20.87
C GLN A 316 6.60 11.75 -21.97
N LYS A 317 5.42 12.31 -21.68
CA LYS A 317 4.63 13.06 -22.68
C LYS A 317 5.18 14.47 -22.88
N HIS A 318 5.62 15.13 -21.80
CA HIS A 318 6.19 16.48 -21.84
C HIS A 318 7.72 16.46 -21.77
N CYS A 319 8.37 16.40 -22.93
CA CYS A 319 9.84 16.37 -23.03
C CYS A 319 10.55 17.72 -22.90
N ARG A 320 9.79 18.82 -22.83
CA ARG A 320 10.33 20.18 -22.63
C ARG A 320 10.94 20.38 -21.24
N LYS A 321 10.34 19.77 -20.22
CA LYS A 321 10.81 19.82 -18.83
C LYS A 321 10.79 18.41 -18.27
N VAL A 322 11.96 17.82 -18.11
CA VAL A 322 12.11 16.45 -17.61
C VAL A 322 12.54 16.50 -16.16
N VAL A 323 11.69 16.03 -15.25
CA VAL A 323 12.04 15.86 -13.83
C VAL A 323 11.67 14.44 -13.43
N LEU A 324 12.67 13.61 -13.16
CA LEU A 324 12.47 12.21 -12.77
C LEU A 324 12.93 12.02 -11.32
N LEU A 325 12.03 11.55 -10.48
CA LEU A 325 12.25 11.35 -9.04
C LEU A 325 11.80 9.93 -8.65
N GLN A 326 12.67 8.96 -8.90
CA GLN A 326 12.27 7.54 -8.92
C GLN A 326 13.04 6.70 -7.91
N ASN A 327 12.31 5.81 -7.24
CA ASN A 327 12.87 4.73 -6.45
C ASN A 327 12.83 3.45 -7.30
N LEU A 328 13.97 3.08 -7.87
CA LEU A 328 14.10 1.99 -8.84
C LEU A 328 13.78 0.61 -8.22
N GLU A 329 14.04 0.42 -6.92
CA GLU A 329 13.61 -0.80 -6.20
C GLU A 329 12.08 -0.89 -6.20
N MET A 330 11.41 0.23 -5.94
CA MET A 330 9.96 0.31 -5.97
C MET A 330 9.39 0.11 -7.37
N VAL A 331 10.01 0.69 -8.40
CA VAL A 331 9.64 0.49 -9.81
C VAL A 331 9.66 -1.00 -10.16
N LEU A 332 10.75 -1.70 -9.86
CA LEU A 332 10.86 -3.13 -10.16
C LEU A 332 9.91 -3.98 -9.33
N MET A 333 9.73 -3.67 -8.04
CA MET A 333 8.76 -4.36 -7.20
C MET A 333 7.36 -4.30 -7.83
N LYS A 334 6.94 -3.11 -8.29
CA LYS A 334 5.64 -2.91 -8.92
C LYS A 334 5.52 -3.57 -10.29
N ALA A 335 6.58 -3.56 -11.08
CA ALA A 335 6.61 -4.21 -12.39
C ALA A 335 6.50 -5.74 -12.27
N VAL A 336 7.29 -6.34 -11.38
CA VAL A 336 7.24 -7.78 -11.03
C VAL A 336 5.86 -8.15 -10.53
N ASP A 337 5.29 -7.37 -9.60
CA ASP A 337 3.94 -7.60 -9.08
C ASP A 337 2.87 -7.56 -10.17
N SER A 338 3.03 -6.70 -11.18
CA SER A 338 2.07 -6.56 -12.28
C SER A 338 2.17 -7.71 -13.27
N ILE A 339 3.39 -8.07 -13.69
CA ILE A 339 3.62 -9.23 -14.57
C ILE A 339 3.18 -10.52 -13.89
N ASN A 340 3.49 -10.72 -12.60
CA ASN A 340 3.09 -11.92 -11.89
C ASN A 340 1.57 -12.05 -11.76
N ARG A 341 0.83 -10.93 -11.68
CA ARG A 341 -0.64 -10.96 -11.72
C ARG A 341 -1.14 -11.39 -13.10
N GLU A 342 -0.59 -10.80 -14.15
CA GLU A 342 -0.98 -11.11 -15.53
C GLU A 342 -0.64 -12.56 -15.92
N ALA A 343 0.55 -13.03 -15.54
CA ALA A 343 1.01 -14.40 -15.77
C ALA A 343 0.19 -15.45 -15.00
N LYS A 344 -0.37 -15.09 -13.84
CA LYS A 344 -1.33 -15.96 -13.13
C LYS A 344 -2.69 -16.02 -13.83
N ALA A 345 -3.11 -14.94 -14.49
CA ALA A 345 -4.36 -14.89 -15.24
C ALA A 345 -4.26 -15.57 -16.62
N LYS A 346 -3.08 -15.54 -17.25
CA LYS A 346 -2.86 -16.04 -18.61
C LYS A 346 -1.82 -17.19 -18.63
N PRO A 347 -2.24 -18.46 -18.89
CA PRO A 347 -1.33 -19.61 -18.86
C PRO A 347 -0.11 -19.52 -19.78
N ILE A 348 -0.24 -18.83 -20.92
CA ILE A 348 0.83 -18.64 -21.94
C ILE A 348 2.02 -17.84 -21.37
N LEU A 349 1.79 -17.00 -20.36
CA LEU A 349 2.81 -16.13 -19.77
C LEU A 349 3.48 -16.72 -18.52
N LYS A 350 3.23 -17.98 -18.18
CA LYS A 350 3.81 -18.63 -16.98
C LYS A 350 5.34 -18.61 -16.96
N SER A 351 6.00 -18.64 -18.12
CA SER A 351 7.46 -18.56 -18.23
C SER A 351 8.03 -17.23 -17.75
N LEU A 352 7.22 -16.16 -17.72
CA LEU A 352 7.59 -14.81 -17.28
C LEU A 352 7.46 -14.62 -15.76
N LEU A 353 7.04 -15.64 -15.01
CA LEU A 353 6.94 -15.54 -13.56
C LEU A 353 8.32 -15.23 -12.96
N LEU A 354 8.33 -14.22 -12.10
CA LEU A 354 9.49 -13.72 -11.37
C LEU A 354 9.25 -13.95 -9.88
N ASP A 355 10.30 -14.21 -9.09
CA ASP A 355 10.14 -14.27 -7.65
C ASP A 355 9.71 -12.88 -7.12
N SER A 356 8.67 -12.85 -6.30
CA SER A 356 8.19 -11.65 -5.61
C SER A 356 9.30 -10.87 -4.88
N LYS A 357 10.36 -11.54 -4.43
CA LYS A 357 11.50 -10.93 -3.73
C LYS A 357 12.64 -10.48 -4.65
N THR A 358 12.54 -10.69 -5.97
CA THR A 358 13.61 -10.39 -6.93
C THR A 358 14.07 -8.94 -6.90
N HIS A 359 13.17 -7.99 -6.63
CA HIS A 359 13.51 -6.57 -6.51
C HIS A 359 14.50 -6.25 -5.36
N LYS A 360 14.54 -7.04 -4.28
CA LYS A 360 15.39 -6.77 -3.11
C LYS A 360 16.88 -7.00 -3.36
N LEU A 361 17.19 -7.74 -4.42
CA LEU A 361 18.55 -8.15 -4.78
C LEU A 361 18.94 -7.55 -6.15
N MET A 362 18.28 -6.47 -6.55
CA MET A 362 18.64 -5.73 -7.74
C MET A 362 19.98 -5.02 -7.57
N VAL A 363 20.76 -4.93 -8.64
CA VAL A 363 21.95 -4.08 -8.73
C VAL A 363 21.89 -3.33 -10.05
N VAL A 364 22.07 -2.01 -10.00
CA VAL A 364 22.19 -1.19 -11.22
C VAL A 364 23.57 -1.39 -11.81
N ASP A 365 23.64 -1.92 -13.03
CA ASP A 365 24.90 -2.26 -13.71
C ASP A 365 25.43 -1.11 -14.55
N ALA A 366 24.53 -0.34 -15.18
CA ALA A 366 24.89 0.76 -16.05
C ALA A 366 23.74 1.74 -16.23
N VAL A 367 24.07 3.00 -16.47
CA VAL A 367 23.12 4.03 -16.91
C VAL A 367 23.53 4.49 -18.30
N GLU A 368 22.55 4.60 -19.19
CA GLU A 368 22.76 4.97 -20.59
C GLU A 368 21.75 6.06 -20.98
N LEU A 369 22.23 7.09 -21.67
CA LEU A 369 21.40 8.12 -22.30
C LEU A 369 21.51 7.98 -23.81
N ARG A 370 20.42 7.53 -24.45
CA ARG A 370 20.28 7.43 -25.91
C ARG A 370 19.48 8.61 -26.43
N TYR A 371 19.95 9.26 -27.49
CA TYR A 371 19.27 10.42 -28.06
C TYR A 371 19.40 10.46 -29.58
N PRO A 372 18.34 10.83 -30.30
CA PRO A 372 18.40 11.04 -31.74
C PRO A 372 19.04 12.39 -32.06
N ARG A 373 19.29 12.62 -33.35
CA ARG A 373 19.63 13.95 -33.85
C ARG A 373 18.40 14.85 -33.71
N GLN A 374 18.60 16.07 -33.25
CA GLN A 374 17.56 17.08 -33.12
C GLN A 374 16.87 17.35 -34.46
N SER A 375 15.53 17.54 -34.45
CA SER A 375 14.79 18.00 -35.63
C SER A 375 14.98 19.50 -35.84
N ILE A 376 14.98 19.95 -37.09
CA ILE A 376 15.22 21.35 -37.49
C ILE A 376 14.19 22.33 -36.86
N ASP A 377 12.99 21.83 -36.50
CA ASP A 377 11.90 22.63 -35.93
C ASP A 377 11.85 22.69 -34.37
N GLY A 378 12.92 22.30 -33.66
CA GLY A 378 12.91 22.11 -32.19
C GLY A 378 13.39 23.29 -31.33
N ASP A 379 12.88 23.37 -30.09
CA ASP A 379 13.15 24.37 -29.01
C ASP A 379 14.62 24.42 -28.47
N GLY A 380 15.62 24.05 -29.26
CA GLY A 380 17.03 23.97 -28.87
C GLY A 380 17.53 22.56 -28.49
N PRO A 381 18.84 22.39 -28.21
CA PRO A 381 19.42 21.09 -27.89
C PRO A 381 18.86 20.53 -26.57
N GLY A 382 18.87 19.20 -26.44
CA GLY A 382 18.49 18.55 -25.19
C GLY A 382 19.49 18.89 -24.09
N VAL A 383 19.01 19.11 -22.88
CA VAL A 383 19.84 19.50 -21.73
C VAL A 383 19.65 18.52 -20.58
N VAL A 384 20.76 18.17 -19.92
CA VAL A 384 20.80 17.52 -18.60
C VAL A 384 21.41 18.49 -17.61
N GLN A 385 20.63 18.95 -16.63
CA GLN A 385 21.12 19.76 -15.52
C GLN A 385 21.55 18.90 -14.33
N GLU A 386 20.87 17.78 -14.10
CA GLU A 386 21.14 16.89 -12.96
C GLU A 386 20.86 15.44 -13.36
N LEU A 387 21.77 14.52 -13.04
CA LEU A 387 21.57 13.07 -13.20
C LEU A 387 22.31 12.33 -12.10
N LEU A 388 21.62 12.14 -10.97
CA LEU A 388 22.18 11.55 -9.76
C LEU A 388 21.53 10.20 -9.46
N LEU A 389 22.36 9.19 -9.23
CA LEU A 389 21.94 7.92 -8.64
C LEU A 389 22.55 7.79 -7.26
N PHE A 390 21.74 7.46 -6.26
CA PHE A 390 22.19 7.44 -4.87
C PHE A 390 21.52 6.36 -4.04
N VAL A 391 22.12 6.10 -2.88
CA VAL A 391 21.56 5.20 -1.87
C VAL A 391 20.44 5.95 -1.12
N PRO A 392 19.20 5.45 -1.09
CA PRO A 392 18.17 6.06 -0.27
C PRO A 392 18.42 5.76 1.21
N ILE A 393 18.24 6.75 2.08
CA ILE A 393 18.28 6.58 3.54
C ILE A 393 16.98 5.90 3.99
N LYS A 394 17.07 4.68 4.53
CA LYS A 394 15.90 3.79 4.72
C LYS A 394 15.49 3.61 6.18
N ASN A 395 16.42 3.46 7.13
CA ASN A 395 16.13 2.81 8.42
C ASN A 395 16.30 3.68 9.67
N GLU A 396 15.66 4.86 9.74
CA GLU A 396 15.47 5.63 11.00
C GLU A 396 16.73 5.93 11.84
N ARG A 397 17.92 5.63 11.31
CA ARG A 397 19.20 5.57 12.00
C ARG A 397 20.13 6.56 11.33
N VAL A 398 20.63 7.50 12.12
CA VAL A 398 21.55 8.56 11.67
C VAL A 398 22.85 7.94 11.16
N GLU A 399 23.19 6.74 11.63
CA GLU A 399 24.36 5.98 11.23
C GLU A 399 24.38 5.67 9.72
N GLU A 400 23.24 5.65 9.03
CA GLU A 400 23.15 5.43 7.58
C GLU A 400 23.61 6.63 6.73
N VAL A 401 23.80 7.80 7.35
CA VAL A 401 24.16 9.03 6.64
C VAL A 401 25.67 9.09 6.42
N GLY A 402 26.16 8.54 5.32
CA GLY A 402 27.60 8.47 5.14
C GLY A 402 28.34 9.70 4.59
N SER A 403 27.65 10.78 4.20
CA SER A 403 28.29 12.07 3.90
C SER A 403 27.26 13.22 3.87
N LEU A 404 27.74 14.47 3.89
CA LEU A 404 26.88 15.65 3.72
C LEU A 404 26.19 15.65 2.34
N ARG A 405 26.91 15.34 1.27
CA ARG A 405 26.33 15.24 -0.09
C ARG A 405 25.23 14.19 -0.15
N HIS A 406 25.43 13.03 0.49
CA HIS A 406 24.43 11.96 0.57
C HIS A 406 23.15 12.41 1.30
N LEU A 407 23.30 13.15 2.40
CA LEU A 407 22.16 13.72 3.15
C LEU A 407 21.39 14.75 2.32
N LEU A 408 22.10 15.68 1.69
CA LEU A 408 21.51 16.77 0.90
C LEU A 408 20.70 16.23 -0.28
N VAL A 409 21.25 15.25 -1.02
CA VAL A 409 20.56 14.63 -2.16
C VAL A 409 19.29 13.88 -1.72
N ASN A 410 19.34 13.13 -0.61
CA ASN A 410 18.15 12.48 -0.04
C ASN A 410 17.10 13.50 0.44
N THR A 411 17.55 14.58 1.08
CA THR A 411 16.67 15.66 1.55
C THR A 411 15.95 16.32 0.39
N GLU A 412 16.68 16.63 -0.69
CA GLU A 412 16.14 17.26 -1.89
C GLU A 412 15.20 16.33 -2.66
N PHE A 413 15.51 15.02 -2.70
CA PHE A 413 14.62 14.00 -3.26
C PHE A 413 13.26 14.00 -2.57
N GLU A 414 13.23 13.92 -1.24
CA GLU A 414 11.96 13.91 -0.50
C GLU A 414 11.24 15.26 -0.59
N ARG A 415 11.97 16.38 -0.58
CA ARG A 415 11.40 17.73 -0.75
C ARG A 415 10.67 17.85 -2.08
N GLN A 416 11.29 17.49 -3.19
CA GLN A 416 10.66 17.62 -4.51
C GLN A 416 9.45 16.69 -4.67
N ARG A 417 9.48 15.48 -4.11
CA ARG A 417 8.33 14.55 -4.16
C ARG A 417 7.15 15.05 -3.33
N PHE A 418 7.43 15.63 -2.17
CA PHE A 418 6.44 16.35 -1.36
C PHE A 418 5.81 17.50 -2.16
N MET A 419 6.63 18.33 -2.81
CA MET A 419 6.15 19.44 -3.63
C MET A 419 5.34 18.99 -4.83
N ALA A 420 5.77 17.94 -5.55
CA ALA A 420 5.06 17.39 -6.68
C ALA A 420 3.63 16.95 -6.32
N ALA A 421 3.45 16.31 -5.16
CA ALA A 421 2.12 15.94 -4.67
C ALA A 421 1.25 17.18 -4.32
N ALA A 422 1.84 18.21 -3.72
CA ALA A 422 1.12 19.45 -3.39
C ALA A 422 0.74 20.25 -4.65
N GLU A 423 1.66 20.39 -5.62
CA GLU A 423 1.44 21.03 -6.90
C GLU A 423 0.35 20.30 -7.70
N TRP A 424 0.37 18.96 -7.71
CA TRP A 424 -0.68 18.19 -8.35
C TRP A 424 -2.07 18.49 -7.76
N LEU A 425 -2.17 18.58 -6.42
CA LEU A 425 -3.43 18.95 -5.77
C LEU A 425 -3.91 20.34 -6.18
N VAL A 426 -3.02 21.33 -6.26
CA VAL A 426 -3.38 22.68 -6.72
C VAL A 426 -3.89 22.65 -8.17
N GLN A 427 -3.17 21.97 -9.06
CA GLN A 427 -3.48 21.91 -10.50
C GLN A 427 -4.76 21.13 -10.81
N ASN A 428 -5.09 20.12 -10.00
CA ASN A 428 -6.22 19.22 -10.22
C ASN A 428 -7.40 19.48 -9.27
N GLN A 429 -7.40 20.61 -8.56
CA GLN A 429 -8.55 21.03 -7.77
C GLN A 429 -9.60 21.66 -8.68
N ALA A 430 -10.83 21.14 -8.65
CA ALA A 430 -11.95 21.69 -9.39
C ALA A 430 -12.32 23.11 -8.90
N GLN A 431 -13.11 23.83 -9.70
CA GLN A 431 -13.55 25.20 -9.39
C GLN A 431 -14.34 25.26 -8.08
N ASP A 432 -15.13 24.23 -7.80
CA ASP A 432 -15.91 24.06 -6.57
C ASP A 432 -15.06 23.73 -5.32
N GLY A 433 -13.73 23.60 -5.48
CA GLY A 433 -12.77 23.30 -4.42
C GLY A 433 -12.55 21.80 -4.14
N SER A 434 -13.26 20.91 -4.83
CA SER A 434 -13.13 19.47 -4.63
C SER A 434 -11.98 18.85 -5.44
N TRP A 435 -11.48 17.71 -4.97
CA TRP A 435 -10.68 16.80 -5.79
C TRP A 435 -11.53 15.63 -6.27
N ARG A 436 -11.71 15.55 -7.59
CA ARG A 436 -12.60 14.59 -8.25
C ARG A 436 -11.89 13.26 -8.49
N ILE A 437 -12.62 12.16 -8.29
CA ILE A 437 -12.12 10.79 -8.44
C ILE A 437 -12.73 10.19 -9.71
N SER A 438 -11.89 9.86 -10.69
CA SER A 438 -12.32 9.35 -12.00
C SER A 438 -12.73 7.87 -12.01
N ALA A 439 -12.58 7.15 -10.90
CA ALA A 439 -12.91 5.73 -10.81
C ALA A 439 -14.26 5.49 -10.13
N LYS A 440 -15.05 4.54 -10.68
CA LYS A 440 -16.31 4.07 -10.07
C LYS A 440 -16.01 3.34 -8.76
N HIS A 441 -16.75 3.65 -7.69
CA HIS A 441 -16.64 2.93 -6.41
C HIS A 441 -17.95 2.20 -6.07
N VAL A 442 -17.89 0.88 -5.94
CA VAL A 442 -19.07 0.03 -5.70
C VAL A 442 -19.15 -0.33 -4.21
N LEU A 443 -20.22 0.06 -3.52
CA LEU A 443 -20.48 -0.32 -2.13
C LEU A 443 -21.37 -1.57 -2.04
N THR A 444 -22.41 -1.59 -2.86
CA THR A 444 -23.35 -2.70 -3.10
C THR A 444 -23.70 -2.75 -4.59
N ARG A 445 -24.52 -3.72 -5.03
CA ARG A 445 -25.00 -3.78 -6.42
C ARG A 445 -25.68 -2.49 -6.87
N ASP A 446 -26.50 -1.90 -5.99
CA ASP A 446 -27.36 -0.76 -6.31
C ASP A 446 -26.80 0.57 -5.76
N ILE A 447 -25.88 0.51 -4.78
CA ILE A 447 -25.24 1.68 -4.17
C ILE A 447 -23.79 1.76 -4.65
N TYR A 448 -23.53 2.72 -5.53
CA TYR A 448 -22.20 2.98 -6.07
C TYR A 448 -22.01 4.47 -6.38
N LEU A 449 -20.75 4.91 -6.36
CA LEU A 449 -20.35 6.25 -6.75
C LEU A 449 -19.89 6.22 -8.20
N LYS A 450 -20.47 7.09 -9.03
CA LYS A 450 -20.04 7.31 -10.41
C LYS A 450 -18.73 8.11 -10.43
N PRO A 451 -17.88 7.94 -11.47
CA PRO A 451 -16.74 8.83 -11.69
C PRO A 451 -17.12 10.31 -11.56
N GLY A 452 -16.29 11.10 -10.88
CA GLY A 452 -16.57 12.51 -10.55
C GLY A 452 -16.93 12.74 -9.08
N TRP A 453 -16.97 11.70 -8.26
CA TRP A 453 -17.18 11.83 -6.82
C TRP A 453 -15.97 12.44 -6.09
N CYS A 454 -16.19 13.02 -4.91
CA CYS A 454 -15.13 13.53 -4.02
C CYS A 454 -15.24 12.92 -2.62
N SER A 455 -14.25 13.14 -1.75
CA SER A 455 -14.17 12.46 -0.45
C SER A 455 -13.79 13.43 0.67
N ALA A 456 -14.48 13.40 1.81
CA ALA A 456 -14.11 14.21 2.98
C ALA A 456 -12.70 13.91 3.48
N MET A 457 -12.30 12.63 3.45
CA MET A 457 -10.93 12.22 3.79
C MET A 457 -9.91 12.76 2.78
N GLY A 458 -10.27 12.77 1.50
CA GLY A 458 -9.46 13.38 0.44
C GLY A 458 -9.29 14.88 0.65
N GLN A 459 -10.38 15.57 0.96
CA GLN A 459 -10.35 16.99 1.27
C GLN A 459 -9.45 17.28 2.49
N GLY A 460 -9.65 16.57 3.59
CA GLY A 460 -8.87 16.77 4.82
C GLY A 460 -7.37 16.50 4.64
N GLN A 461 -7.00 15.37 4.03
CA GLN A 461 -5.58 15.05 3.81
C GLN A 461 -4.94 16.01 2.79
N GLY A 462 -5.68 16.44 1.78
CA GLY A 462 -5.24 17.47 0.83
C GLY A 462 -4.98 18.80 1.53
N ILE A 463 -5.89 19.26 2.40
CA ILE A 463 -5.70 20.47 3.22
C ILE A 463 -4.44 20.35 4.08
N SER A 464 -4.26 19.24 4.82
CA SER A 464 -3.08 19.00 5.65
C SER A 464 -1.77 19.06 4.86
N LEU A 465 -1.76 18.58 3.61
CA LEU A 465 -0.58 18.64 2.75
C LEU A 465 -0.31 20.07 2.28
N LEU A 466 -1.34 20.78 1.86
CA LEU A 466 -1.23 22.14 1.32
C LEU A 466 -0.80 23.17 2.35
N VAL A 467 -1.28 23.08 3.61
CA VAL A 467 -0.83 24.00 4.66
C VAL A 467 0.67 23.84 4.96
N ARG A 468 1.18 22.60 4.88
CA ARG A 468 2.61 22.30 5.02
C ARG A 468 3.41 22.82 3.83
N ALA A 469 2.88 22.68 2.60
CA ALA A 469 3.49 23.23 1.40
C ALA A 469 3.58 24.77 1.47
N SER A 470 2.52 25.43 1.90
CA SER A 470 2.51 26.88 2.13
C SER A 470 3.53 27.29 3.20
N HIS A 471 3.60 26.56 4.32
CA HIS A 471 4.57 26.84 5.38
C HIS A 471 6.04 26.70 4.92
N VAL A 472 6.35 25.69 4.11
CA VAL A 472 7.72 25.47 3.60
C VAL A 472 8.13 26.50 2.55
N THR A 473 7.20 26.87 1.66
CA THR A 473 7.52 27.72 0.49
C THR A 473 7.27 29.20 0.71
N GLY A 474 6.38 29.56 1.63
CA GLY A 474 5.82 30.90 1.73
C GLY A 474 4.81 31.23 0.62
N ASP A 475 4.51 30.31 -0.30
CA ASP A 475 3.60 30.54 -1.42
C ASP A 475 2.12 30.43 -0.96
N GLU A 476 1.36 31.50 -1.21
CA GLU A 476 -0.05 31.58 -0.88
C GLU A 476 -0.94 30.70 -1.76
N VAL A 477 -0.47 30.27 -2.94
CA VAL A 477 -1.26 29.43 -3.85
C VAL A 477 -1.74 28.16 -3.14
N PHE A 478 -0.87 27.53 -2.33
CA PHE A 478 -1.24 26.35 -1.56
C PHE A 478 -2.29 26.65 -0.49
N LEU A 479 -2.18 27.79 0.21
CA LEU A 479 -3.17 28.19 1.21
C LEU A 479 -4.52 28.55 0.59
N LYS A 480 -4.52 29.19 -0.58
CA LYS A 480 -5.75 29.48 -1.37
C LYS A 480 -6.43 28.19 -1.81
N ALA A 481 -5.68 27.19 -2.26
CA ALA A 481 -6.21 25.87 -2.58
C ALA A 481 -6.78 25.15 -1.34
N ALA A 482 -6.09 25.23 -0.19
CA ALA A 482 -6.58 24.68 1.07
C ALA A 482 -7.88 25.34 1.53
N HIS A 483 -8.02 26.66 1.36
CA HIS A 483 -9.25 27.39 1.64
C HIS A 483 -10.41 26.92 0.76
N ARG A 484 -10.20 26.83 -0.57
CA ARG A 484 -11.20 26.31 -1.51
C ARG A 484 -11.65 24.90 -1.15
N ALA A 485 -10.75 24.07 -0.62
CA ALA A 485 -11.06 22.70 -0.21
C ALA A 485 -12.07 22.59 0.95
N LEU A 486 -12.41 23.70 1.63
CA LEU A 486 -13.49 23.78 2.60
C LEU A 486 -14.90 23.74 1.96
N GLY A 487 -15.02 24.12 0.67
CA GLY A 487 -16.30 24.21 -0.03
C GLY A 487 -17.16 22.93 0.09
N PRO A 488 -16.62 21.74 -0.26
CA PRO A 488 -17.37 20.49 -0.18
C PRO A 488 -17.94 20.14 1.20
N PHE A 489 -17.31 20.58 2.30
CA PHE A 489 -17.80 20.34 3.67
C PHE A 489 -19.10 21.11 4.00
N SER A 490 -19.41 22.13 3.21
CA SER A 490 -20.62 22.96 3.36
C SER A 490 -21.76 22.47 2.46
N ARG A 491 -21.49 21.57 1.51
CA ARG A 491 -22.47 21.07 0.55
C ARG A 491 -22.95 19.68 0.92
N SER A 492 -24.25 19.47 0.83
CA SER A 492 -24.86 18.17 1.09
C SER A 492 -24.41 17.11 0.08
N VAL A 493 -24.31 15.86 0.52
CA VAL A 493 -24.14 14.71 -0.38
C VAL A 493 -25.32 14.64 -1.35
N GLN A 494 -25.04 14.46 -2.65
CA GLN A 494 -26.03 14.42 -3.73
C GLN A 494 -26.16 13.01 -4.35
N LEU A 495 -27.35 12.70 -4.87
CA LEU A 495 -27.72 11.43 -5.53
C LEU A 495 -27.08 11.30 -6.92
N SER A 496 -27.05 12.41 -7.67
CA SER A 496 -26.31 12.51 -8.92
C SER A 496 -24.97 13.16 -8.61
N GLN A 497 -23.91 12.54 -9.11
CA GLN A 497 -22.56 13.11 -9.15
C GLN A 497 -22.13 13.02 -10.59
N SER A 498 -22.84 13.75 -11.46
CA SER A 498 -22.32 14.06 -12.78
C SER A 498 -21.02 14.87 -12.62
N SER A 499 -20.19 14.90 -13.66
CA SER A 499 -18.95 15.70 -13.63
C SER A 499 -19.21 17.19 -13.41
N ASP A 500 -20.42 17.65 -13.73
CA ASP A 500 -20.76 19.07 -13.84
C ASP A 500 -21.42 19.60 -12.55
N GLU A 501 -21.90 18.71 -11.68
CA GLU A 501 -22.50 19.07 -10.38
C GLU A 501 -21.43 19.33 -9.32
N GLU A 502 -21.60 20.39 -8.52
CA GLU A 502 -20.72 20.69 -7.39
C GLU A 502 -20.69 19.55 -6.36
N CYS A 503 -19.50 19.13 -5.95
CA CYS A 503 -19.37 18.01 -5.02
C CYS A 503 -19.62 18.44 -3.58
N GLY A 504 -20.45 17.67 -2.88
CA GLY A 504 -20.68 17.79 -1.45
C GLY A 504 -20.34 16.52 -0.69
N VAL A 505 -19.81 16.69 0.52
CA VAL A 505 -19.45 15.58 1.42
C VAL A 505 -20.21 15.62 2.74
N ARG A 506 -21.09 16.61 2.96
CA ARG A 506 -21.84 16.76 4.21
C ARG A 506 -23.10 15.89 4.18
N ALA A 507 -23.18 14.91 5.07
CA ALA A 507 -24.39 14.18 5.40
C ALA A 507 -24.91 14.64 6.76
N ASN A 508 -26.16 14.31 7.07
CA ASN A 508 -26.74 14.49 8.39
C ASN A 508 -26.97 13.11 9.00
N PHE A 509 -26.35 12.82 10.15
CA PHE A 509 -26.46 11.51 10.77
C PHE A 509 -27.92 11.21 11.12
N LEU A 510 -28.47 10.14 10.52
CA LEU A 510 -29.89 9.78 10.60
C LEU A 510 -30.86 10.95 10.31
N GLY A 511 -30.48 11.84 9.38
CA GLY A 511 -31.29 12.99 8.97
C GLY A 511 -31.28 14.16 9.96
N GLN A 512 -30.54 14.08 11.07
CA GLN A 512 -30.48 15.14 12.07
C GLN A 512 -29.49 16.24 11.66
N SER A 513 -30.00 17.44 11.37
CA SER A 513 -29.19 18.59 10.94
C SER A 513 -28.16 19.06 11.98
N THR A 514 -28.39 18.74 13.26
CA THR A 514 -27.47 19.03 14.38
C THR A 514 -26.30 18.04 14.49
N LEU A 515 -26.31 16.97 13.69
CA LEU A 515 -25.27 15.93 13.65
C LEU A 515 -24.64 15.82 12.26
N PRO A 516 -23.94 16.86 11.78
CA PRO A 516 -23.27 16.80 10.49
C PRO A 516 -22.15 15.76 10.47
N TRP A 517 -22.12 14.98 9.39
CA TRP A 517 -21.10 13.99 9.11
C TRP A 517 -20.40 14.31 7.79
N TYR A 518 -19.09 14.12 7.72
CA TYR A 518 -18.31 14.34 6.51
C TYR A 518 -17.93 12.99 5.90
N GLU A 519 -18.57 12.64 4.79
CA GLU A 519 -18.49 11.31 4.19
C GLU A 519 -17.16 11.06 3.46
N GLU A 520 -16.47 9.96 3.83
CA GLU A 520 -15.35 9.44 3.01
C GLU A 520 -15.86 9.03 1.62
N TYR A 521 -17.02 8.38 1.60
CA TYR A 521 -17.73 7.95 0.41
C TYR A 521 -19.11 8.60 0.44
N PRO A 522 -19.35 9.69 -0.32
CA PRO A 522 -20.62 10.43 -0.33
C PRO A 522 -21.70 9.63 -1.05
N ALA A 523 -22.04 8.45 -0.53
CA ALA A 523 -23.05 7.56 -1.04
C ALA A 523 -24.41 7.85 -0.40
N ILE A 524 -25.48 7.51 -1.12
CA ILE A 524 -26.85 7.59 -0.61
C ILE A 524 -27.50 6.20 -0.71
N PRO A 525 -28.07 5.67 0.38
CA PRO A 525 -28.00 6.19 1.75
C PRO A 525 -26.57 6.26 2.31
N SER A 526 -26.36 7.20 3.25
CA SER A 526 -25.08 7.43 3.92
C SER A 526 -24.47 6.18 4.54
N VAL A 527 -23.14 6.18 4.64
CA VAL A 527 -22.33 5.02 5.05
C VAL A 527 -21.70 5.27 6.42
N PHE A 528 -21.29 6.51 6.67
CA PHE A 528 -20.65 6.93 7.91
C PHE A 528 -19.36 6.12 8.20
N VAL A 529 -18.31 6.34 7.41
CA VAL A 529 -17.01 5.70 7.63
C VAL A 529 -16.20 6.46 8.69
N LEU A 530 -15.80 5.79 9.78
CA LEU A 530 -15.21 6.44 10.96
C LEU A 530 -13.85 7.07 10.66
N ASN A 531 -12.91 6.29 10.12
CA ASN A 531 -11.55 6.75 9.94
C ASN A 531 -11.49 7.93 8.96
N GLY A 532 -12.22 7.87 7.86
CA GLY A 532 -12.26 8.95 6.88
C GLY A 532 -12.86 10.24 7.44
N PHE A 533 -13.89 10.14 8.28
CA PHE A 533 -14.45 11.29 8.99
C PHE A 533 -13.40 11.95 9.90
N ILE A 534 -12.71 11.18 10.75
CA ILE A 534 -11.69 11.74 11.65
C ILE A 534 -10.51 12.34 10.86
N TYR A 535 -10.07 11.70 9.76
CA TYR A 535 -9.05 12.27 8.87
C TYR A 535 -9.45 13.62 8.29
N SER A 536 -10.74 13.80 7.99
CA SER A 536 -11.27 15.09 7.53
C SER A 536 -11.16 16.17 8.62
N LEU A 537 -11.43 15.82 9.89
CA LEU A 537 -11.28 16.72 11.04
C LEU A 537 -9.81 17.13 11.25
N ILE A 538 -8.84 16.23 11.04
CA ILE A 538 -7.42 16.57 11.11
C ILE A 538 -7.06 17.68 10.11
N GLY A 539 -7.58 17.60 8.87
CA GLY A 539 -7.35 18.65 7.88
C GLY A 539 -7.95 20.00 8.26
N LEU A 540 -9.18 19.98 8.80
CA LEU A 540 -9.84 21.19 9.32
C LEU A 540 -9.06 21.80 10.50
N TYR A 541 -8.57 20.95 11.41
CA TYR A 541 -7.70 21.36 12.50
C TYR A 541 -6.42 22.03 11.99
N ASP A 542 -5.72 21.40 11.04
CA ASP A 542 -4.49 21.94 10.46
C ASP A 542 -4.68 23.34 9.87
N LEU A 543 -5.74 23.54 9.09
CA LEU A 543 -6.05 24.86 8.52
C LEU A 543 -6.49 25.87 9.58
N SER A 544 -7.23 25.46 10.61
CA SER A 544 -7.65 26.34 11.71
C SER A 544 -6.47 26.89 12.52
N LYS A 545 -5.35 26.17 12.56
CA LYS A 545 -4.13 26.54 13.31
C LYS A 545 -3.14 27.38 12.51
N MET A 546 -3.44 27.70 11.25
CA MET A 546 -2.58 28.57 10.45
C MET A 546 -2.61 30.01 10.99
N THR A 547 -1.47 30.52 11.46
CA THR A 547 -1.28 31.94 11.75
C THR A 547 -0.87 32.67 10.47
N ILE A 548 -1.76 33.48 9.91
CA ILE A 548 -1.50 34.24 8.69
C ILE A 548 -0.92 35.60 9.11
N VAL A 549 0.31 35.90 8.67
CA VAL A 549 1.07 37.11 9.06
C VAL A 549 0.37 38.41 8.61
N ASN A 550 -0.56 38.32 7.65
CA ASN A 550 -1.41 39.43 7.21
C ASN A 550 -2.84 39.28 7.77
N LYS A 551 -3.27 40.23 8.60
CA LYS A 551 -4.54 40.29 9.37
C LYS A 551 -5.85 40.16 8.56
N SER A 552 -5.83 39.91 7.24
CA SER A 552 -7.02 39.94 6.37
C SER A 552 -7.81 38.63 6.29
N ASN A 553 -7.29 37.49 6.79
CA ASN A 553 -7.87 36.16 6.56
C ASN A 553 -8.44 35.45 7.80
N ASN A 554 -8.82 36.19 8.85
CA ASN A 554 -9.48 35.63 10.05
C ASN A 554 -10.73 34.79 9.72
N SER A 555 -11.40 35.02 8.58
CA SER A 555 -12.59 34.28 8.16
C SER A 555 -12.31 32.82 7.73
N VAL A 556 -11.13 32.53 7.14
CA VAL A 556 -10.80 31.19 6.63
C VAL A 556 -10.54 30.21 7.77
N THR A 557 -9.68 30.62 8.71
CA THR A 557 -9.34 29.82 9.89
C THR A 557 -10.55 29.67 10.81
N ALA A 558 -11.38 30.71 10.95
CA ALA A 558 -12.66 30.65 11.64
C ALA A 558 -13.62 29.65 10.99
N ARG A 559 -13.73 29.64 9.65
CA ARG A 559 -14.59 28.68 8.96
C ARG A 559 -14.11 27.24 9.14
N ALA A 560 -12.80 27.01 9.07
CA ALA A 560 -12.22 25.70 9.36
C ALA A 560 -12.47 25.25 10.81
N SER A 561 -12.32 26.17 11.78
CA SER A 561 -12.64 25.92 13.20
C SER A 561 -14.11 25.56 13.40
N GLN A 562 -15.02 26.31 12.77
CA GLN A 562 -16.45 26.03 12.86
C GLN A 562 -16.80 24.63 12.33
N LEU A 563 -16.30 24.27 11.15
CA LEU A 563 -16.52 22.93 10.57
C LEU A 563 -15.91 21.83 11.45
N LEU A 564 -14.74 22.09 12.07
CA LEU A 564 -14.12 21.17 13.00
C LEU A 564 -15.00 20.97 14.25
N GLU A 565 -15.47 22.04 14.87
CA GLU A 565 -16.30 22.01 16.07
C GLU A 565 -17.63 21.27 15.81
N GLU A 566 -18.28 21.55 14.68
CA GLU A 566 -19.49 20.84 14.23
C GLU A 566 -19.24 19.32 14.10
N GLY A 567 -18.13 18.95 13.46
CA GLY A 567 -17.76 17.54 13.25
C GLY A 567 -17.38 16.83 14.55
N VAL A 568 -16.60 17.47 15.42
CA VAL A 568 -16.24 16.94 16.74
C VAL A 568 -17.49 16.77 17.61
N GLY A 569 -18.40 17.75 17.60
CA GLY A 569 -19.67 17.65 18.33
C GLY A 569 -20.52 16.47 17.87
N THR A 570 -20.48 16.11 16.60
CA THR A 570 -21.12 14.89 16.08
C THR A 570 -20.38 13.64 16.54
N LEU A 571 -19.04 13.62 16.43
CA LEU A 571 -18.23 12.46 16.81
C LEU A 571 -18.44 12.05 18.26
N VAL A 572 -18.50 13.01 19.19
CA VAL A 572 -18.74 12.77 20.62
C VAL A 572 -20.00 11.94 20.87
N ARG A 573 -21.05 12.17 20.07
CA ARG A 573 -22.37 11.52 20.23
C ARG A 573 -22.47 10.19 19.47
N VAL A 574 -21.76 10.07 18.34
CA VAL A 574 -21.88 8.93 17.43
C VAL A 574 -20.81 7.87 17.69
N LEU A 575 -19.65 8.22 18.25
CA LEU A 575 -18.56 7.28 18.56
C LEU A 575 -19.00 5.99 19.30
N PRO A 576 -19.93 6.03 20.29
CA PRO A 576 -20.40 4.81 20.95
C PRO A 576 -20.91 3.73 19.98
N LEU A 577 -21.51 4.12 18.87
CA LEU A 577 -22.07 3.19 17.87
C LEU A 577 -21.00 2.41 17.10
N TYR A 578 -19.74 2.81 17.19
CA TYR A 578 -18.62 2.11 16.56
C TYR A 578 -17.97 1.07 17.47
N ASP A 579 -18.34 1.01 18.74
CA ASP A 579 -17.81 0.01 19.68
C ASP A 579 -18.63 -1.28 19.58
N SER A 580 -18.00 -2.39 19.21
CA SER A 580 -18.68 -3.69 19.10
C SER A 580 -18.61 -4.53 20.38
N GLY A 581 -17.98 -4.03 21.44
CA GLY A 581 -17.67 -4.82 22.64
C GLY A 581 -16.45 -5.73 22.51
N THR A 582 -15.90 -5.88 21.31
CA THR A 582 -14.80 -6.83 20.98
C THR A 582 -13.84 -6.28 19.90
N GLY A 583 -14.07 -5.05 19.46
CA GLY A 583 -13.40 -4.40 18.35
C GLY A 583 -14.09 -3.08 18.04
N SER A 584 -13.84 -2.53 16.86
CA SER A 584 -14.61 -1.39 16.35
C SER A 584 -15.20 -1.68 14.97
N PHE A 585 -16.31 -1.02 14.64
CA PHE A 585 -16.86 -1.02 13.29
C PHE A 585 -16.08 -0.05 12.40
N TYR A 586 -15.97 -0.39 11.11
CA TYR A 586 -15.38 0.50 10.11
C TYR A 586 -16.36 1.60 9.70
N ASP A 587 -17.64 1.23 9.60
CA ASP A 587 -18.72 2.13 9.21
C ASP A 587 -20.07 1.70 9.83
N LEU A 588 -21.08 2.57 9.73
CA LEU A 588 -22.42 2.35 10.26
C LEU A 588 -23.44 1.94 9.19
N ARG A 589 -22.99 1.34 8.08
CA ARG A 589 -23.88 0.94 6.97
C ARG A 589 -24.97 -0.03 7.43
N HIS A 590 -24.74 -0.79 8.51
CA HIS A 590 -25.68 -1.73 9.10
C HIS A 590 -26.93 -1.08 9.69
N LEU A 591 -26.92 0.25 9.91
CA LEU A 591 -28.10 1.01 10.32
C LEU A 591 -29.10 1.23 9.17
N SER A 592 -28.75 0.91 7.93
CA SER A 592 -29.62 1.04 6.77
C SER A 592 -29.74 -0.29 6.01
N LEU A 593 -30.98 -0.78 5.87
CA LEU A 593 -31.29 -2.02 5.15
C LEU A 593 -30.88 -1.98 3.67
N ALA A 594 -30.76 -0.79 3.08
CA ALA A 594 -30.29 -0.63 1.70
C ALA A 594 -28.88 -1.19 1.50
N HIS A 595 -28.04 -1.18 2.54
CA HIS A 595 -26.68 -1.74 2.49
C HIS A 595 -26.65 -3.26 2.75
N ALA A 596 -27.72 -3.84 3.28
CA ALA A 596 -27.79 -5.26 3.65
C ALA A 596 -27.91 -6.20 2.43
N PHE A 597 -28.50 -5.76 1.32
CA PHE A 597 -28.70 -6.60 0.11
C PHE A 597 -27.46 -6.71 -0.79
N ARG A 598 -26.28 -6.86 -0.17
CA ARG A 598 -24.98 -6.68 -0.82
C ARG A 598 -24.65 -7.68 -1.93
N LEU A 599 -25.26 -8.87 -1.95
CA LEU A 599 -24.85 -9.99 -2.81
C LEU A 599 -25.97 -10.88 -3.38
N SER A 600 -27.21 -10.73 -2.95
CA SER A 600 -28.33 -11.50 -3.50
C SER A 600 -29.64 -10.74 -3.30
N PRO A 601 -30.51 -10.65 -4.31
CA PRO A 601 -31.86 -10.13 -4.15
C PRO A 601 -32.74 -11.06 -3.30
N ARG A 602 -32.28 -12.29 -3.01
CA ARG A 602 -32.95 -13.25 -2.14
C ARG A 602 -31.98 -13.79 -1.10
N ILE A 603 -32.21 -13.40 0.14
CA ILE A 603 -31.59 -14.02 1.30
C ILE A 603 -32.62 -14.97 1.88
N GLU A 604 -32.43 -16.27 1.71
CA GLU A 604 -33.32 -17.28 2.29
C GLU A 604 -33.17 -17.33 3.81
N ARG A 605 -34.22 -17.81 4.49
CA ARG A 605 -34.19 -18.00 5.94
C ARG A 605 -33.29 -19.19 6.28
N LEU A 606 -32.41 -19.05 7.27
CA LEU A 606 -31.64 -20.18 7.80
C LEU A 606 -32.59 -21.20 8.44
N THR A 607 -32.43 -22.47 8.09
CA THR A 607 -33.15 -23.59 8.70
C THR A 607 -32.23 -24.37 9.63
N LEU A 608 -32.75 -24.73 10.80
CA LEU A 608 -32.08 -25.64 11.74
C LEU A 608 -32.46 -27.09 11.42
N SER A 609 -31.49 -27.99 11.45
CA SER A 609 -31.77 -29.42 11.46
C SER A 609 -32.46 -29.82 12.77
N LYS A 610 -33.05 -31.02 12.81
CA LYS A 610 -33.61 -31.60 14.04
C LYS A 610 -32.57 -31.75 15.16
N GLN A 611 -31.28 -31.70 14.83
CA GLN A 611 -30.14 -31.76 15.75
C GLN A 611 -29.57 -30.37 16.08
N GLY A 612 -30.25 -29.28 15.70
CA GLY A 612 -29.81 -27.91 15.98
C GLY A 612 -28.66 -27.41 15.12
N VAL A 613 -28.36 -28.07 14.00
CA VAL A 613 -27.27 -27.67 13.10
C VAL A 613 -27.83 -26.76 12.01
N VAL A 614 -27.24 -25.58 11.85
CA VAL A 614 -27.53 -24.67 10.71
C VAL A 614 -26.86 -25.22 9.45
N ASP A 615 -27.60 -25.31 8.34
CA ASP A 615 -27.00 -25.63 7.05
C ASP A 615 -26.15 -24.45 6.55
N THR A 616 -24.82 -24.60 6.64
CA THR A 616 -23.84 -23.59 6.25
C THR A 616 -23.36 -23.73 4.79
N ARG A 617 -23.84 -24.73 4.04
CA ARG A 617 -23.41 -24.96 2.64
C ARG A 617 -24.05 -23.98 1.65
N SER A 618 -24.98 -23.14 2.10
CA SER A 618 -25.71 -22.20 1.26
C SER A 618 -24.92 -20.91 1.03
N GLY A 619 -24.96 -20.38 -0.19
CA GLY A 619 -24.53 -19.00 -0.48
C GLY A 619 -25.29 -17.96 0.34
N THR A 620 -26.46 -18.33 0.89
CA THR A 620 -27.31 -17.54 1.77
C THR A 620 -26.62 -17.16 3.08
N LEU A 621 -25.95 -18.09 3.77
CA LEU A 621 -25.23 -17.77 5.01
C LEU A 621 -24.11 -16.74 4.77
N GLN A 622 -23.36 -16.94 3.68
CA GLN A 622 -22.30 -16.01 3.33
C GLN A 622 -22.85 -14.62 2.95
N ALA A 623 -24.01 -14.56 2.28
CA ALA A 623 -24.69 -13.31 1.98
C ALA A 623 -25.20 -12.61 3.25
N LEU A 624 -25.80 -13.34 4.18
CA LEU A 624 -26.24 -12.84 5.51
C LEU A 624 -25.08 -12.23 6.29
N LEU A 625 -23.96 -12.96 6.42
CA LEU A 625 -22.81 -12.48 7.17
C LEU A 625 -22.16 -11.23 6.54
N LYS A 626 -22.25 -11.06 5.21
CA LYS A 626 -21.78 -9.84 4.53
C LYS A 626 -22.77 -8.67 4.58
N ALA A 627 -24.02 -8.94 4.94
CA ALA A 627 -25.06 -7.94 5.16
C ALA A 627 -25.01 -7.30 6.55
N GLY A 628 -24.38 -7.99 7.52
CA GLY A 628 -24.24 -7.52 8.90
C GLY A 628 -23.25 -6.36 9.09
N PRO A 629 -22.98 -5.98 10.36
CA PRO A 629 -22.03 -4.91 10.71
C PRO A 629 -20.67 -5.09 10.05
N ASN A 630 -20.18 -4.02 9.41
CA ASN A 630 -18.87 -4.01 8.78
C ASN A 630 -17.77 -3.82 9.84
N ARG A 631 -17.33 -4.92 10.46
CA ARG A 631 -16.25 -4.93 11.46
C ARG A 631 -14.95 -4.38 10.85
N ALA A 632 -14.30 -3.46 11.55
CA ALA A 632 -12.97 -3.00 11.15
C ALA A 632 -11.97 -4.15 11.37
N ARG A 633 -11.30 -4.57 10.30
CA ARG A 633 -10.12 -5.45 10.44
C ARG A 633 -9.10 -4.78 11.38
N TRP A 634 -8.25 -5.58 12.01
CA TRP A 634 -7.29 -5.10 13.01
C TRP A 634 -6.43 -3.91 12.57
N GLN A 635 -6.01 -3.83 11.30
CA GLN A 635 -5.26 -2.66 10.83
C GLN A 635 -6.10 -1.36 10.86
N TYR A 636 -7.41 -1.41 10.57
CA TYR A 636 -8.27 -0.23 10.70
C TYR A 636 -8.59 0.08 12.16
N HIS A 637 -8.77 -0.95 13.00
CA HIS A 637 -8.93 -0.77 14.43
C HIS A 637 -7.73 -0.02 15.05
N GLN A 638 -6.50 -0.36 14.65
CA GLN A 638 -5.29 0.38 15.04
C GLN A 638 -5.28 1.82 14.55
N ILE A 639 -5.77 2.09 13.32
CA ILE A 639 -5.94 3.46 12.84
C ILE A 639 -6.92 4.23 13.71
N HIS A 640 -8.02 3.60 14.13
CA HIS A 640 -8.97 4.23 15.03
C HIS A 640 -8.33 4.56 16.39
N LEU A 641 -7.53 3.66 16.97
CA LEU A 641 -6.76 3.93 18.18
C LEU A 641 -5.81 5.13 18.02
N LEU A 642 -5.03 5.16 16.92
CA LEU A 642 -4.17 6.29 16.60
C LEU A 642 -4.97 7.59 16.49
N GLN A 643 -6.13 7.55 15.86
CA GLN A 643 -7.01 8.72 15.70
C GLN A 643 -7.59 9.21 17.03
N LEU A 644 -8.05 8.31 17.90
CA LEU A 644 -8.51 8.65 19.25
C LEU A 644 -7.38 9.28 20.08
N TYR A 645 -6.16 8.75 19.97
CA TYR A 645 -4.99 9.35 20.59
C TYR A 645 -4.77 10.80 20.11
N GLN A 646 -4.84 11.07 18.80
CA GLN A 646 -4.68 12.43 18.28
C GLN A 646 -5.82 13.36 18.71
N LEU A 647 -7.05 12.85 18.79
CA LEU A 647 -8.21 13.59 19.30
C LEU A 647 -8.00 14.03 20.75
N ALA A 648 -7.56 13.10 21.61
CA ALA A 648 -7.28 13.37 23.01
C ALA A 648 -6.10 14.34 23.21
N ALA A 649 -5.02 14.14 22.47
CA ALA A 649 -3.78 14.87 22.71
C ALA A 649 -3.79 16.29 22.13
N VAL A 650 -4.41 16.51 20.95
CA VAL A 650 -4.18 17.73 20.18
C VAL A 650 -5.44 18.31 19.53
N ILE A 651 -6.29 17.49 18.91
CA ILE A 651 -7.36 18.00 18.02
C ILE A 651 -8.60 18.45 18.80
N ALA A 652 -9.01 17.67 19.79
CA ALA A 652 -10.20 17.93 20.61
C ALA A 652 -9.98 17.57 22.09
N PRO A 653 -8.93 18.13 22.74
CA PRO A 653 -8.55 17.79 24.11
C PRO A 653 -9.64 18.11 25.14
N GLN A 654 -10.58 19.02 24.83
CA GLN A 654 -11.75 19.30 25.67
C GLN A 654 -12.66 18.08 25.89
N HIS A 655 -12.53 17.04 25.06
CA HIS A 655 -13.24 15.76 25.20
C HIS A 655 -12.31 14.59 25.52
N ALA A 656 -11.08 14.84 25.99
CA ALA A 656 -10.05 13.81 26.22
C ALA A 656 -10.54 12.62 27.05
N ASN A 657 -11.29 12.86 28.13
CA ASN A 657 -11.81 11.79 29.00
C ASN A 657 -12.65 10.77 28.21
N LEU A 658 -13.50 11.23 27.29
CA LEU A 658 -14.29 10.36 26.42
C LEU A 658 -13.37 9.54 25.51
N TRP A 659 -12.43 10.21 24.84
CA TRP A 659 -11.51 9.55 23.91
C TRP A 659 -10.63 8.51 24.60
N HIS A 660 -10.14 8.79 25.81
CA HIS A 660 -9.34 7.85 26.60
C HIS A 660 -10.15 6.60 26.98
N ILE A 661 -11.40 6.75 27.40
CA ILE A 661 -12.27 5.61 27.72
C ILE A 661 -12.43 4.65 26.52
N TYR A 662 -12.68 5.19 25.32
CA TYR A 662 -12.76 4.36 24.11
C TYR A 662 -11.40 3.82 23.70
N PHE A 663 -10.34 4.63 23.79
CA PHE A 663 -8.99 4.23 23.44
C PHE A 663 -8.53 3.06 24.31
N ASP A 664 -8.62 3.14 25.63
CA ASP A 664 -8.14 2.10 26.54
C ASP A 664 -8.93 0.80 26.38
N ARG A 665 -10.25 0.90 26.20
CA ARG A 665 -11.11 -0.26 25.95
C ARG A 665 -10.82 -0.91 24.59
N TRP A 666 -10.67 -0.12 23.53
CA TRP A 666 -10.33 -0.64 22.20
C TRP A 666 -8.91 -1.22 22.18
N LEU A 667 -7.99 -0.61 22.93
CA LEU A 667 -6.64 -1.12 23.10
C LEU A 667 -6.70 -2.51 23.76
N ALA A 668 -7.52 -2.70 24.81
CA ALA A 668 -7.74 -3.99 25.43
C ALA A 668 -8.27 -5.06 24.45
N TYR A 669 -9.12 -4.69 23.50
CA TYR A 669 -9.66 -5.63 22.49
C TYR A 669 -8.57 -6.27 21.62
N LEU A 670 -7.42 -5.60 21.40
CA LEU A 670 -6.28 -6.17 20.68
C LEU A 670 -5.71 -7.42 21.35
N TRP A 671 -5.86 -7.56 22.67
CA TRP A 671 -5.47 -8.74 23.45
C TRP A 671 -6.63 -9.71 23.73
N GLY A 672 -7.80 -9.50 23.12
CA GLY A 672 -8.94 -10.40 23.24
C GLY A 672 -9.82 -10.18 24.48
N PHE A 673 -9.57 -9.11 25.23
CA PHE A 673 -10.53 -8.62 26.22
C PHE A 673 -11.81 -8.17 25.53
N ARG A 674 -12.92 -8.20 26.27
CA ARG A 674 -14.25 -7.88 25.76
C ARG A 674 -14.95 -7.02 26.79
N SER A 675 -15.91 -6.23 26.34
CA SER A 675 -16.88 -5.63 27.26
C SER A 675 -17.69 -6.73 27.95
N ASP A 676 -18.03 -6.51 29.21
CA ASP A 676 -18.83 -7.45 29.99
C ASP A 676 -20.21 -7.66 29.36
N HIS A 677 -20.69 -8.90 29.42
CA HIS A 677 -22.09 -9.20 29.15
C HIS A 677 -22.92 -9.02 30.42
N ASN A 678 -24.24 -8.95 30.28
CA ASN A 678 -25.17 -8.82 31.40
C ASN A 678 -25.36 -10.11 32.18
#